data_AF-A0A6P1URR2-F1
#
_entry.id   AF-A0A6P1URR2-F1
#
_cell.length_a   1.000
_cell.length_b   1.000
_cell.length_c   1.000
_cell.angle_alpha   90.00
_cell.angle_beta   90.00
_cell.angle_gamma   90.00
#
_symmetry.space_group_name_H-M   'P 1'
#
loop_
_entity.id
_entity.type
_entity.pdbx_description
1 polymer ?
#
loop_
_entity_poly.entity_id
_entity_poly.type
_entity_poly.pdbx_seq_one_letter_code
_entity_poly.pdbx_strand_id
1 'polypeptide(L)'
;MSVPNQTPYNIYTANGLTTVFAYEFYLISASDIQVTINGNEVTSGYTVSGVGNTNGGEITFLTAPANGSMVIFERVTPTYRLTDYQDNGDLLADTVNKDFDRLWMAIQRAFIYLGVALRRPLFGGGPFNADGYRIANLGDPIDDNDATTKKYVDDKIDANTDAWKEADKKLDQKIDANFIRTLRVPESYIGSLPSVVMRRNKIVAMNNDGNPIMILPESGSASDVMIELAKPTGASNIGGLGFLTPEMFSENITLNDDFSLALHRTIEAAKNGPVKLIILGSLYKISSSFDIPDGVTIRGGGQKTGVYLETAPAEPMHIIFNMACVGSRLENFGVYFNTGGQGSISAVQVYGVFLQANSKDCTINGLTINGKPDDTVMGFSNGIRCTGTGNKILFCDIQYCSMGITHRGEDFLIDNNYCNNHFVDEFLQDWYPTSPFWDGITGEGSVLCTISNNTCECNGQSGIYLGGNGSYSHSNKYLNNTVRHNFNRGIDIGVSGTPSETNDVNGIQASGNFSQDNHTVDLWIYASSDAVIVNNVCKKTSEYETIFGAYSLKENRQALAAAGFNCNILGNRLYTTKNDNLSYSASGTNTIFDDTNFINDGASGYIREVLFAQKFKNYKGVTTPVLRASSNNVTLISSSAAYTINDNSIIYEIDLHLTANGGNGNLYVGTFTPLSGLLLEKQSVEVTYVSGMNNNFLPGSELFAYFLADDPAQLCIARRYGSDIISDIPACIGTGTRIRLIAKATVNTTTKTNDATGISLFGHSFLSEQGFANGVSESLGLRAFNYARGGANSTETALVFGAYKNSYMPAGGVIPASGAVELSPQEDAVWNGGAWAYVTLAGVQGIINATNVGGNTSKITFTRSSPGEAVSVPSAVPMTVLSWVRQNSWSTKYLTDHPTFKNDIVIIQCMRNNASWGKGISDVTAIVNSLGTGKFVILPEFPYSYETTGTAGATTVTNYNAQLKAAWPNNYCEIGGVDLLQNFKNHHNPGYAQDVTDIGNGITPSSLRYDNLHPSRYRQANALWSGVQVNADFVARFIKSKGWA
;
A
#
# COMPACT_ATOMS: atom_id res chain seq x y z
N MET A 1 37.17 20.93 -23.38
CA MET A 1 36.68 22.32 -23.57
C MET A 1 35.21 22.21 -23.94
N SER A 2 34.35 23.11 -23.48
CA SER A 2 32.91 23.06 -23.79
C SER A 2 32.65 23.44 -25.24
N VAL A 3 31.70 22.76 -25.91
CA VAL A 3 31.21 23.14 -27.24
C VAL A 3 30.62 24.56 -27.19
N PRO A 4 31.09 25.51 -28.02
CA PRO A 4 30.50 26.83 -28.12
C PRO A 4 29.07 26.77 -28.72
N ASN A 5 28.23 27.74 -28.38
CA ASN A 5 26.94 27.89 -29.06
C ASN A 5 27.17 28.39 -30.49
N GLN A 6 26.93 27.54 -31.47
CA GLN A 6 27.18 27.82 -32.89
C GLN A 6 25.92 27.53 -33.70
N THR A 7 25.81 28.14 -34.88
CA THR A 7 24.84 27.73 -35.91
C THR A 7 25.47 26.59 -36.71
N PRO A 8 25.07 25.32 -36.51
CA PRO A 8 25.73 24.16 -37.14
C PRO A 8 25.35 23.96 -38.61
N TYR A 9 25.14 25.04 -39.37
CA TYR A 9 24.98 24.95 -40.81
C TYR A 9 25.52 26.19 -41.52
N ASN A 10 25.94 26.02 -42.77
CA ASN A 10 26.30 27.09 -43.69
C ASN A 10 25.57 26.88 -45.02
N ILE A 11 25.12 27.98 -45.66
CA ILE A 11 24.43 27.94 -46.96
C ILE A 11 25.20 28.82 -47.94
N TYR A 12 25.53 28.27 -49.10
CA TYR A 12 26.20 28.95 -50.20
C TYR A 12 25.39 28.86 -51.48
N THR A 13 25.51 29.86 -52.35
CA THR A 13 25.10 29.76 -53.76
C THR A 13 26.34 29.61 -54.62
N ALA A 14 26.46 28.48 -55.32
CA ALA A 14 27.63 28.19 -56.14
C ALA A 14 27.62 29.02 -57.43
N ASN A 15 28.82 29.40 -57.89
CA ASN A 15 29.03 30.18 -59.11
C ASN A 15 29.46 29.33 -60.33
N GLY A 16 29.54 28.00 -60.17
CA GLY A 16 30.03 27.09 -61.22
C GLY A 16 31.57 26.98 -61.31
N LEU A 17 32.33 27.70 -60.47
CA LEU A 17 33.80 27.77 -60.54
C LEU A 17 34.48 27.43 -59.22
N THR A 18 33.93 27.88 -58.08
CA THR A 18 34.52 27.69 -56.76
C THR A 18 34.40 26.23 -56.31
N THR A 19 35.53 25.62 -55.92
CA THR A 19 35.58 24.25 -55.40
C THR A 19 35.76 24.19 -53.87
N VAL A 20 36.24 25.25 -53.24
CA VAL A 20 36.51 25.31 -51.80
C VAL A 20 35.49 26.19 -51.11
N PHE A 21 34.82 25.67 -50.08
CA PHE A 21 33.85 26.38 -49.28
C PHE A 21 34.16 26.15 -47.80
N ALA A 22 34.11 27.20 -46.99
CA ALA A 22 34.31 27.08 -45.55
C ALA A 22 33.06 26.48 -44.86
N TYR A 23 33.26 25.90 -43.69
CA TYR A 23 32.20 25.70 -42.70
C TYR A 23 32.67 26.32 -41.38
N GLU A 24 31.76 26.92 -40.60
CA GLU A 24 32.13 27.80 -39.47
C GLU A 24 31.79 27.19 -38.10
N PHE A 25 31.56 25.88 -38.05
CA PHE A 25 31.13 25.17 -36.84
C PHE A 25 32.03 23.98 -36.51
N TYR A 26 32.13 23.66 -35.22
CA TYR A 26 32.98 22.58 -34.72
C TYR A 26 32.47 21.19 -35.14
N LEU A 27 33.37 20.36 -35.71
CA LEU A 27 33.15 18.94 -36.02
C LEU A 27 34.05 18.05 -35.18
N ILE A 28 33.48 16.99 -34.58
CA ILE A 28 34.23 15.96 -33.83
C ILE A 28 34.85 14.95 -34.79
N SER A 29 34.10 14.55 -35.82
CA SER A 29 34.54 13.68 -36.91
C SER A 29 34.18 14.27 -38.27
N ALA A 30 34.93 13.93 -39.31
CA ALA A 30 34.57 14.26 -40.70
C ALA A 30 33.23 13.63 -41.11
N SER A 31 32.82 12.54 -40.46
CA SER A 31 31.52 11.90 -40.70
C SER A 31 30.34 12.68 -40.13
N ASP A 32 30.59 13.67 -39.26
CA ASP A 32 29.53 14.42 -38.57
C ASP A 32 29.05 15.62 -39.40
N ILE A 33 29.39 15.69 -40.69
CA ILE A 33 28.93 16.72 -41.62
C ILE A 33 28.14 16.08 -42.75
N GLN A 34 26.97 16.65 -43.03
CA GLN A 34 26.16 16.34 -44.20
C GLN A 34 26.31 17.47 -45.21
N VAL A 35 26.60 17.11 -46.45
CA VAL A 35 26.70 18.05 -47.57
C VAL A 35 25.51 17.81 -48.49
N THR A 36 24.77 18.87 -48.81
CA THR A 36 23.67 18.80 -49.79
C THR A 36 23.84 19.83 -50.89
N ILE A 37 23.42 19.46 -52.10
CA ILE A 37 23.36 20.35 -53.27
C ILE A 37 21.92 20.35 -53.78
N ASN A 38 21.28 21.53 -53.81
CA ASN A 38 19.86 21.70 -54.13
C ASN A 38 18.94 20.78 -53.30
N GLY A 39 19.28 20.57 -52.03
CA GLY A 39 18.53 19.73 -51.10
C GLY A 39 18.79 18.23 -51.21
N ASN A 40 19.62 17.77 -52.16
CA ASN A 40 20.00 16.36 -52.27
C ASN A 40 21.34 16.11 -51.58
N GLU A 41 21.41 15.09 -50.73
CA GLU A 41 22.65 14.70 -50.06
C GLU A 41 23.69 14.19 -51.05
N VAL A 42 24.92 14.65 -50.85
CA VAL A 42 26.10 14.23 -51.61
C VAL A 42 27.03 13.52 -50.63
N THR A 43 27.35 12.26 -50.91
CA THR A 43 28.15 11.39 -50.02
C THR A 43 29.58 11.18 -50.51
N SER A 44 29.93 11.68 -51.69
CA SER A 44 31.27 11.59 -52.28
C SER A 44 31.54 12.76 -53.23
N GLY A 45 32.76 12.93 -53.70
CA GLY A 45 33.12 14.04 -54.59
C GLY A 45 33.57 15.32 -53.88
N TYR A 46 33.83 15.24 -52.57
CA TYR A 46 34.47 16.29 -51.79
C TYR A 46 35.35 15.69 -50.69
N THR A 47 36.20 16.52 -50.09
CA THR A 47 37.00 16.21 -48.90
C THR A 47 36.73 17.24 -47.79
N VAL A 48 36.75 16.79 -46.54
CA VAL A 48 36.56 17.62 -45.34
C VAL A 48 37.91 17.86 -44.66
N SER A 49 38.24 19.10 -44.35
CA SER A 49 39.44 19.49 -43.61
C SER A 49 39.09 20.45 -42.47
N GLY A 50 39.94 20.54 -41.43
CA GLY A 50 39.66 21.36 -40.25
C GLY A 50 38.76 20.68 -39.20
N VAL A 51 38.59 19.36 -39.26
CA VAL A 51 37.95 18.57 -38.18
C VAL A 51 38.77 18.74 -36.90
N GLY A 52 38.11 18.93 -35.76
CA GLY A 52 38.79 19.26 -34.50
C GLY A 52 38.91 20.77 -34.22
N ASN A 53 38.80 21.64 -35.23
CA ASN A 53 38.88 23.09 -35.04
C ASN A 53 37.52 23.66 -34.59
N THR A 54 37.50 24.42 -33.50
CA THR A 54 36.27 25.02 -32.96
C THR A 54 35.65 26.03 -33.91
N ASN A 55 36.44 26.72 -34.73
CA ASN A 55 35.95 27.73 -35.68
C ASN A 55 35.60 27.14 -37.07
N GLY A 56 35.63 25.82 -37.19
CA GLY A 56 35.33 25.11 -38.44
C GLY A 56 36.53 24.95 -39.37
N GLY A 57 36.26 24.69 -40.65
CA GLY A 57 37.22 24.22 -41.63
C GLY A 57 36.74 24.39 -43.06
N GLU A 58 37.16 23.52 -43.97
CA GLU A 58 36.85 23.65 -45.40
C GLU A 58 36.34 22.33 -45.99
N ILE A 59 35.33 22.45 -46.86
CA ILE A 59 34.87 21.43 -47.81
C ILE A 59 35.46 21.75 -49.19
N THR A 60 36.23 20.82 -49.74
CA THR A 60 36.79 20.94 -51.10
C THR A 60 36.13 19.94 -52.02
N PHE A 61 35.36 20.40 -53.00
CA PHE A 61 34.76 19.58 -54.04
C PHE A 61 35.78 19.22 -55.13
N LEU A 62 35.72 17.97 -55.63
CA LEU A 62 36.50 17.51 -56.78
C LEU A 62 36.08 18.24 -58.07
N THR A 63 34.80 18.56 -58.19
CA THR A 63 34.21 19.31 -59.30
C THR A 63 33.36 20.45 -58.73
N ALA A 64 33.55 21.68 -59.21
CA ALA A 64 32.79 22.84 -58.74
C ALA A 64 31.27 22.60 -58.88
N PRO A 65 30.47 22.83 -57.82
CA PRO A 65 29.01 22.76 -57.94
C PRO A 65 28.50 23.73 -59.00
N ALA A 66 27.49 23.31 -59.77
CA ALA A 66 26.97 24.08 -60.90
C ALA A 66 26.52 25.49 -60.50
N ASN A 67 26.61 26.44 -61.43
CA ASN A 67 26.19 27.83 -61.18
C ASN A 67 24.71 27.90 -60.78
N GLY A 68 24.43 28.62 -59.70
CA GLY A 68 23.10 28.76 -59.11
C GLY A 68 22.67 27.62 -58.17
N SER A 69 23.47 26.55 -58.03
CA SER A 69 23.18 25.49 -57.06
C SER A 69 23.32 25.98 -55.62
N MET A 70 22.36 25.64 -54.77
CA MET A 70 22.42 25.88 -53.32
C MET A 70 23.22 24.75 -52.66
N VAL A 71 24.35 25.08 -52.05
CA VAL A 71 25.20 24.13 -51.33
C VAL A 71 24.99 24.37 -49.84
N ILE A 72 24.61 23.33 -49.10
CA ILE A 72 24.38 23.41 -47.66
C ILE A 72 25.29 22.41 -46.95
N PHE A 73 25.95 22.87 -45.91
CA PHE A 73 26.67 22.04 -44.96
C PHE A 73 25.91 22.05 -43.64
N GLU A 74 25.65 20.88 -43.06
CA GLU A 74 24.99 20.75 -41.76
C GLU A 74 25.79 19.79 -40.87
N ARG A 75 25.94 20.12 -39.58
CA ARG A 75 26.47 19.15 -38.60
C ARG A 75 25.41 18.12 -38.24
N VAL A 76 25.69 16.86 -38.53
CA VAL A 76 24.84 15.71 -38.28
C VAL A 76 25.55 14.76 -37.32
N THR A 77 25.41 15.00 -36.01
CA THR A 77 25.95 14.11 -34.98
C THR A 77 24.97 12.97 -34.67
N PRO A 78 25.46 11.73 -34.46
CA PRO A 78 24.62 10.62 -34.00
C PRO A 78 23.87 10.92 -32.70
N THR A 79 22.60 10.53 -32.64
CA THR A 79 21.74 10.69 -31.46
C THR A 79 21.77 9.47 -30.54
N TYR A 80 22.82 8.66 -30.64
CA TYR A 80 23.11 7.52 -29.80
C TYR A 80 24.58 7.55 -29.39
N ARG A 81 24.90 6.86 -28.31
CA ARG A 81 26.25 6.81 -27.78
C ARG A 81 27.16 5.96 -28.67
N LEU A 82 28.28 6.51 -29.09
CA LEU A 82 29.33 5.79 -29.83
C LEU A 82 30.42 5.24 -28.91
N THR A 83 30.50 5.78 -27.71
CA THR A 83 31.56 5.48 -26.75
C THR A 83 31.08 4.43 -25.76
N ASP A 84 31.69 3.25 -25.79
CA ASP A 84 31.45 2.20 -24.79
C ASP A 84 32.51 2.28 -23.69
N TYR A 85 32.11 2.77 -22.51
CA TYR A 85 33.01 2.86 -21.36
C TYR A 85 33.27 1.47 -20.82
N GLN A 86 34.55 1.08 -20.79
CA GLN A 86 34.95 -0.23 -20.28
C GLN A 86 34.94 -0.23 -18.75
N ASP A 87 34.36 -1.27 -18.15
CA ASP A 87 34.46 -1.49 -16.70
C ASP A 87 35.93 -1.65 -16.30
N ASN A 88 36.37 -0.86 -15.31
CA ASN A 88 37.77 -0.77 -14.86
C ASN A 88 38.79 -0.28 -15.92
N GLY A 89 38.34 0.35 -17.00
CA GLY A 89 39.21 1.04 -17.95
C GLY A 89 39.52 2.49 -17.53
N ASP A 90 40.54 3.09 -18.16
CA ASP A 90 40.90 4.49 -17.91
C ASP A 90 39.79 5.45 -18.35
N LEU A 91 39.37 6.36 -17.45
CA LEU A 91 38.41 7.42 -17.76
C LEU A 91 39.12 8.62 -18.38
N LEU A 92 39.44 8.51 -19.67
CA LEU A 92 40.16 9.56 -20.40
C LEU A 92 39.30 10.79 -20.63
N ALA A 93 39.78 11.96 -20.21
CA ALA A 93 39.07 13.23 -20.35
C ALA A 93 38.69 13.54 -21.81
N ASP A 94 39.55 13.21 -22.78
CA ASP A 94 39.26 13.40 -24.21
C ASP A 94 38.10 12.54 -24.70
N THR A 95 38.00 11.31 -24.18
CA THR A 95 36.91 10.37 -24.50
C THR A 95 35.59 10.88 -23.93
N VAL A 96 35.58 11.28 -22.65
CA VAL A 96 34.39 11.79 -21.97
C VAL A 96 33.92 13.13 -22.54
N ASN A 97 34.85 14.06 -22.80
CA ASN A 97 34.51 15.36 -23.37
C ASN A 97 33.86 15.20 -24.74
N LYS A 98 34.43 14.39 -25.65
CA LYS A 98 33.82 14.13 -26.96
C LYS A 98 32.43 13.51 -26.85
N ASP A 99 32.19 12.64 -25.86
CA ASP A 99 30.89 12.01 -25.64
C ASP A 99 29.83 13.04 -25.16
N PHE A 100 30.19 13.92 -24.24
CA PHE A 100 29.31 15.01 -23.79
C PHE A 100 29.12 16.12 -24.82
N ASP A 101 30.18 16.46 -25.56
CA ASP A 101 30.14 17.44 -26.63
C ASP A 101 29.15 17.00 -27.72
N ARG A 102 29.10 15.70 -28.06
CA ARG A 102 28.10 15.14 -28.99
C ARG A 102 26.67 15.37 -28.53
N LEU A 103 26.37 15.23 -27.24
CA LEU A 103 25.03 15.50 -26.71
C LEU A 103 24.64 16.96 -26.91
N TRP A 104 25.53 17.89 -26.58
CA TRP A 104 25.28 19.32 -26.78
C TRP A 104 25.14 19.68 -28.26
N MET A 105 25.94 19.08 -29.14
CA MET A 105 25.83 19.28 -30.59
C MET A 105 24.51 18.74 -31.16
N ALA A 106 24.06 17.57 -30.70
CA ALA A 106 22.78 16.99 -31.10
C ALA A 106 21.59 17.85 -30.63
N ILE A 107 21.67 18.43 -29.43
CA ILE A 107 20.67 19.37 -28.90
C ILE A 107 20.64 20.66 -29.72
N GLN A 108 21.80 21.26 -30.04
CA GLN A 108 21.87 22.45 -30.89
C GLN A 108 21.24 22.19 -32.26
N ARG A 109 21.47 21.00 -32.84
CA ARG A 109 20.83 20.56 -34.09
C ARG A 109 19.31 20.45 -33.92
N ALA A 110 18.82 19.80 -32.85
CA ALA A 110 17.39 19.67 -32.59
C ALA A 110 16.67 21.03 -32.48
N PHE A 111 17.32 22.04 -31.89
CA PHE A 111 16.75 23.39 -31.80
C PHE A 111 16.61 24.09 -33.17
N ILE A 112 17.43 23.77 -34.17
CA ILE A 112 17.25 24.26 -35.55
C ILE A 112 16.03 23.60 -36.20
N TYR A 113 15.87 22.28 -36.06
CA TYR A 113 14.72 21.58 -36.63
C TYR A 113 13.42 21.99 -35.95
N LEU A 114 13.45 22.22 -34.64
CA LEU A 114 12.39 22.94 -33.97
C LEU A 114 12.19 24.28 -34.70
N GLY A 115 13.24 25.10 -34.84
CA GLY A 115 13.34 26.36 -35.58
C GLY A 115 12.57 26.49 -36.92
N VAL A 116 12.36 25.38 -37.64
CA VAL A 116 11.63 25.32 -38.93
C VAL A 116 10.32 24.52 -38.87
N ALA A 117 9.95 23.95 -37.73
CA ALA A 117 8.68 23.27 -37.50
C ALA A 117 7.55 24.26 -37.15
N LEU A 118 6.30 23.89 -37.47
CA LEU A 118 5.10 24.59 -36.99
C LEU A 118 5.09 24.59 -35.46
N ARG A 119 5.15 25.78 -34.86
CA ARG A 119 5.23 25.93 -33.42
C ARG A 119 4.16 26.86 -32.90
N ARG A 120 3.73 26.55 -31.68
CA ARG A 120 2.88 27.42 -30.88
C ARG A 120 3.75 28.24 -29.90
N PRO A 121 3.48 29.54 -29.70
CA PRO A 121 4.18 30.32 -28.68
C PRO A 121 4.03 29.72 -27.27
N LEU A 122 5.14 29.61 -26.53
CA LEU A 122 5.18 28.95 -25.22
C LEU A 122 4.44 29.74 -24.12
N PHE A 123 4.49 31.07 -24.19
CA PHE A 123 3.77 31.98 -23.30
C PHE A 123 2.80 32.82 -24.14
N GLY A 124 1.49 32.73 -23.88
CA GLY A 124 0.46 33.51 -24.58
C GLY A 124 -0.52 32.71 -25.47
N GLY A 125 -0.40 31.38 -25.53
CA GLY A 125 -1.52 30.52 -25.97
C GLY A 125 -2.03 30.70 -27.41
N GLY A 126 -1.29 31.33 -28.31
CA GLY A 126 -1.69 31.55 -29.71
C GLY A 126 -1.83 30.27 -30.55
N PRO A 127 -2.23 30.34 -31.83
CA PRO A 127 -2.28 29.19 -32.73
C PRO A 127 -0.88 28.68 -33.11
N PHE A 128 -0.80 27.52 -33.76
CA PHE A 128 0.43 27.11 -34.45
C PHE A 128 0.75 28.13 -35.56
N ASN A 129 1.97 28.65 -35.56
CA ASN A 129 2.43 29.64 -36.52
C ASN A 129 3.38 28.99 -37.54
N ALA A 130 3.16 29.27 -38.82
CA ALA A 130 4.04 28.91 -39.91
C ALA A 130 5.09 29.99 -40.23
N ASP A 131 5.12 31.08 -39.47
CA ASP A 131 6.04 32.21 -39.59
C ASP A 131 6.16 32.76 -41.04
N GLY A 132 5.05 32.72 -41.79
CA GLY A 132 4.99 33.17 -43.18
C GLY A 132 5.50 32.18 -44.22
N TYR A 133 5.96 30.98 -43.82
CA TYR A 133 6.38 29.91 -44.72
C TYR A 133 5.18 29.14 -45.30
N ARG A 134 5.33 28.68 -46.56
CA ARG A 134 4.30 27.88 -47.24
C ARG A 134 4.24 26.46 -46.66
N ILE A 135 3.05 26.04 -46.24
CA ILE A 135 2.75 24.63 -45.93
C ILE A 135 2.38 23.91 -47.24
N ALA A 136 3.08 22.83 -47.57
CA ALA A 136 2.86 22.05 -48.78
C ALA A 136 2.69 20.56 -48.45
N ASN A 137 2.07 19.79 -49.36
CA ASN A 137 1.72 18.38 -49.16
C ASN A 137 0.74 18.12 -47.99
N LEU A 138 -0.10 19.12 -47.68
CA LEU A 138 -1.23 18.96 -46.77
C LEU A 138 -2.27 18.06 -47.45
N GLY A 139 -2.86 17.13 -46.70
CA GLY A 139 -3.96 16.30 -47.18
C GLY A 139 -5.23 17.13 -47.46
N ASP A 140 -6.17 16.53 -48.18
CA ASP A 140 -7.51 17.13 -48.27
C ASP A 140 -8.17 17.08 -46.89
N PRO A 141 -8.91 18.14 -46.50
CA PRO A 141 -9.60 18.19 -45.22
C PRO A 141 -10.67 17.08 -45.15
N ILE A 142 -10.73 16.40 -44.01
CA ILE A 142 -11.73 15.36 -43.72
C ILE A 142 -12.77 15.92 -42.76
N ASP A 143 -12.31 16.61 -41.72
CA ASP A 143 -13.15 17.24 -40.71
C ASP A 143 -13.29 18.75 -40.96
N ASP A 144 -14.38 19.35 -40.47
CA ASP A 144 -14.73 20.76 -40.73
C ASP A 144 -13.67 21.77 -40.25
N ASN A 145 -12.81 21.37 -39.31
CA ASN A 145 -11.76 22.23 -38.73
C ASN A 145 -10.37 21.97 -39.33
N ASP A 146 -10.26 21.07 -40.30
CA ASP A 146 -8.99 20.77 -40.94
C ASP A 146 -8.54 21.96 -41.80
N ALA A 147 -7.23 22.20 -41.79
CA ALA A 147 -6.63 23.13 -42.74
C ALA A 147 -6.79 22.57 -44.16
N THR A 148 -7.17 23.42 -45.11
CA THR A 148 -7.47 23.00 -46.49
C THR A 148 -6.36 23.40 -47.44
N THR A 149 -6.06 22.57 -48.44
CA THR A 149 -5.17 22.99 -49.52
C THR A 149 -5.87 24.04 -50.37
N LYS A 150 -5.11 24.98 -50.94
CA LYS A 150 -5.66 25.91 -51.96
C LYS A 150 -6.34 25.12 -53.09
N LYS A 151 -5.75 23.99 -53.50
CA LYS A 151 -6.33 23.10 -54.51
C LYS A 151 -7.69 22.54 -54.11
N TYR A 152 -7.87 22.03 -52.89
CA TYR A 152 -9.16 21.52 -52.43
C TYR A 152 -10.23 22.62 -52.47
N VAL A 153 -9.89 23.82 -51.99
CA VAL A 153 -10.79 24.99 -52.02
C VAL A 153 -11.09 25.41 -53.46
N ASP A 154 -10.06 25.54 -54.30
CA ASP A 154 -10.22 25.87 -55.72
C ASP A 154 -11.05 24.81 -56.44
N ASP A 155 -10.83 23.51 -56.22
CA ASP A 155 -11.58 22.42 -56.86
C ASP A 155 -13.05 22.41 -56.39
N LYS A 156 -13.32 22.69 -55.09
CA LYS A 156 -14.69 22.82 -54.58
C LYS A 156 -15.38 24.09 -55.12
N ILE A 157 -14.62 25.18 -55.24
CA ILE A 157 -15.10 26.41 -55.85
C ILE A 157 -15.36 26.17 -57.34
N ASP A 158 -14.41 25.63 -58.11
CA ASP A 158 -14.50 25.33 -59.54
C ASP A 158 -15.61 24.31 -59.86
N ALA A 159 -15.79 23.27 -59.03
CA ALA A 159 -16.93 22.35 -59.13
C ALA A 159 -18.28 23.05 -58.91
N ASN A 160 -18.35 24.06 -58.03
CA ASN A 160 -19.51 24.95 -57.91
C ASN A 160 -19.57 25.96 -59.07
N THR A 161 -18.43 26.35 -59.62
CA THR A 161 -18.38 27.38 -60.66
C THR A 161 -18.79 26.82 -62.01
N ASP A 162 -18.60 25.54 -62.34
CA ASP A 162 -19.11 24.98 -63.61
C ASP A 162 -20.64 24.76 -63.59
N ALA A 163 -21.20 24.40 -62.44
CA ALA A 163 -22.64 24.31 -62.23
C ALA A 163 -23.32 25.69 -62.18
N TRP A 164 -22.66 26.70 -61.58
CA TRP A 164 -23.17 28.07 -61.49
C TRP A 164 -22.89 28.89 -62.76
N LYS A 165 -21.74 28.74 -63.42
CA LYS A 165 -21.44 29.43 -64.70
C LYS A 165 -22.37 28.97 -65.83
N GLU A 166 -22.80 27.72 -65.85
CA GLU A 166 -23.70 27.23 -66.91
C GLU A 166 -25.17 27.64 -66.67
N ALA A 167 -25.56 27.85 -65.40
CA ALA A 167 -26.88 28.34 -65.01
C ALA A 167 -27.01 29.87 -65.07
N ASP A 168 -26.04 30.61 -64.51
CA ASP A 168 -26.03 32.09 -64.49
C ASP A 168 -25.78 32.68 -65.87
N LYS A 169 -24.92 32.08 -66.70
CA LYS A 169 -24.66 32.60 -68.06
C LYS A 169 -25.89 32.53 -68.98
N LYS A 170 -26.82 31.59 -68.73
CA LYS A 170 -28.10 31.46 -69.45
C LYS A 170 -29.21 32.34 -68.87
N LEU A 171 -29.13 32.69 -67.59
CA LEU A 171 -30.12 33.45 -66.86
C LEU A 171 -29.82 34.96 -66.92
N ASP A 172 -28.58 35.38 -66.65
CA ASP A 172 -28.16 36.80 -66.63
C ASP A 172 -28.23 37.46 -68.00
N GLN A 173 -27.89 36.74 -69.08
CA GLN A 173 -28.00 37.26 -70.45
C GLN A 173 -29.44 37.53 -70.90
N LYS A 174 -30.45 36.93 -70.24
CA LYS A 174 -31.89 37.14 -70.54
C LYS A 174 -32.58 38.07 -69.54
N ILE A 175 -32.10 38.15 -68.31
CA ILE A 175 -32.66 38.94 -67.20
C ILE A 175 -32.13 40.38 -67.22
N ASP A 176 -30.85 40.59 -67.50
CA ASP A 176 -30.23 41.93 -67.44
C ASP A 176 -30.65 42.85 -68.58
N ALA A 177 -31.09 42.32 -69.72
CA ALA A 177 -31.58 43.15 -70.83
C ALA A 177 -33.01 43.68 -70.61
N ASN A 178 -33.82 43.03 -69.76
CA ASN A 178 -35.27 43.30 -69.66
C ASN A 178 -35.76 43.83 -68.30
N PHE A 179 -34.99 43.72 -67.20
CA PHE A 179 -35.49 44.06 -65.86
C PHE A 179 -34.97 45.34 -65.21
N ILE A 180 -33.92 45.97 -65.74
CA ILE A 180 -33.38 47.21 -65.17
C ILE A 180 -34.25 48.47 -65.43
N ARG A 181 -35.41 48.37 -66.10
CA ARG A 181 -36.25 49.54 -66.47
C ARG A 181 -37.78 49.34 -66.47
N THR A 182 -38.34 48.27 -65.88
CA THR A 182 -39.76 47.90 -66.09
C THR A 182 -40.57 47.74 -64.80
N LEU A 183 -41.78 48.34 -64.77
CA LEU A 183 -42.83 48.07 -63.78
C LEU A 183 -43.63 46.85 -64.26
N ARG A 184 -43.73 45.80 -63.46
CA ARG A 184 -44.34 44.52 -63.88
C ARG A 184 -45.83 44.47 -63.50
N VAL A 185 -46.66 44.13 -64.47
CA VAL A 185 -48.12 43.99 -64.35
C VAL A 185 -48.57 42.77 -65.17
N PRO A 186 -49.71 42.13 -64.83
CA PRO A 186 -50.21 40.95 -65.53
C PRO A 186 -50.77 41.27 -66.93
N GLU A 187 -51.13 42.52 -67.19
CA GLU A 187 -51.55 43.00 -68.51
C GLU A 187 -50.38 43.03 -69.49
N SER A 188 -50.65 42.76 -70.77
CA SER A 188 -49.62 42.71 -71.80
C SER A 188 -48.95 44.05 -72.09
N TYR A 189 -49.55 45.17 -71.65
CA TYR A 189 -49.01 46.52 -71.75
C TYR A 189 -49.68 47.47 -70.74
N ILE A 190 -48.89 48.37 -70.13
CA ILE A 190 -49.38 49.53 -69.39
C ILE A 190 -48.64 50.80 -69.84
N GLY A 191 -49.27 51.96 -69.63
CA GLY A 191 -48.64 53.26 -69.87
C GLY A 191 -47.37 53.46 -69.03
N SER A 192 -46.38 54.17 -69.58
CA SER A 192 -45.13 54.48 -68.90
C SER A 192 -45.37 55.35 -67.66
N LEU A 193 -44.61 55.10 -66.58
CA LEU A 193 -44.65 55.95 -65.39
C LEU A 193 -44.31 57.42 -65.72
N PRO A 194 -44.97 58.40 -65.06
CA PRO A 194 -44.63 59.81 -65.20
C PRO A 194 -43.16 60.12 -64.86
N SER A 195 -42.66 61.26 -65.32
CA SER A 195 -41.26 61.67 -65.13
C SER A 195 -40.87 61.77 -63.65
N VAL A 196 -39.55 61.72 -63.37
CA VAL A 196 -38.99 61.75 -61.99
C VAL A 196 -39.51 62.90 -61.13
N VAL A 197 -39.79 64.05 -61.74
CA VAL A 197 -40.31 65.25 -61.05
C VAL A 197 -41.73 65.02 -60.50
N MET A 198 -42.55 64.26 -61.22
CA MET A 198 -43.95 63.98 -60.85
C MET A 198 -44.11 62.80 -59.88
N ARG A 199 -43.14 61.89 -59.84
CA ARG A 199 -43.17 60.65 -59.03
C ARG A 199 -42.37 60.72 -57.72
N ARG A 200 -41.55 61.75 -57.51
CA ARG A 200 -40.79 61.87 -56.24
C ARG A 200 -41.75 62.08 -55.05
N ASN A 201 -41.48 61.39 -53.95
CA ASN A 201 -42.20 61.48 -52.67
C ASN A 201 -43.70 61.11 -52.73
N LYS A 202 -44.08 60.22 -53.66
CA LYS A 202 -45.44 59.71 -53.86
C LYS A 202 -45.41 58.19 -54.06
N ILE A 203 -46.49 57.50 -53.68
CA ILE A 203 -46.76 56.09 -53.98
C ILE A 203 -47.26 55.94 -55.42
N VAL A 204 -46.82 54.88 -56.09
CA VAL A 204 -47.39 54.43 -57.36
C VAL A 204 -48.75 53.76 -57.11
N ALA A 205 -49.83 54.32 -57.65
CA ALA A 205 -51.19 53.75 -57.64
C ALA A 205 -51.73 53.65 -59.07
N MET A 206 -52.98 53.18 -59.25
CA MET A 206 -53.62 53.06 -60.57
C MET A 206 -54.89 53.90 -60.63
N ASN A 207 -55.19 54.52 -61.77
CA ASN A 207 -56.48 55.17 -61.99
C ASN A 207 -57.56 54.14 -62.39
N ASN A 208 -58.79 54.59 -62.62
CA ASN A 208 -59.91 53.71 -63.00
C ASN A 208 -59.72 53.00 -64.35
N ASP A 209 -58.72 53.39 -65.14
CA ASP A 209 -58.37 52.77 -66.42
C ASP A 209 -57.17 51.80 -66.28
N GLY A 210 -56.70 51.54 -65.05
CA GLY A 210 -55.56 50.65 -64.77
C GLY A 210 -54.19 51.24 -65.07
N ASN A 211 -54.10 52.54 -65.39
CA ASN A 211 -52.84 53.21 -65.69
C ASN A 211 -52.14 53.72 -64.43
N PRO A 212 -50.79 53.66 -64.36
CA PRO A 212 -50.06 54.09 -63.19
C PRO A 212 -50.12 55.62 -62.98
N ILE A 213 -50.54 56.02 -61.77
CA ILE A 213 -50.60 57.38 -61.24
C ILE A 213 -49.80 57.49 -59.93
N MET A 214 -49.54 58.71 -59.45
CA MET A 214 -48.75 58.95 -58.23
C MET A 214 -49.61 59.58 -57.12
N ILE A 215 -49.81 58.88 -56.00
CA ILE A 215 -50.64 59.30 -54.83
C ILE A 215 -49.79 59.42 -53.55
N LEU A 216 -50.35 59.89 -52.44
CA LEU A 216 -49.60 60.00 -51.16
C LEU A 216 -49.69 58.67 -50.35
N PRO A 217 -48.66 58.30 -49.56
CA PRO A 217 -48.69 57.11 -48.69
C PRO A 217 -49.71 57.17 -47.53
N GLU A 218 -50.45 56.08 -47.28
CA GLU A 218 -51.12 55.78 -46.01
C GLU A 218 -50.72 54.41 -45.41
N SER A 219 -50.97 54.27 -44.11
CA SER A 219 -50.35 53.46 -43.04
C SER A 219 -50.07 51.96 -43.26
N GLY A 220 -48.79 51.59 -43.09
CA GLY A 220 -48.27 50.29 -42.64
C GLY A 220 -46.82 50.49 -42.19
N SER A 221 -46.61 50.87 -40.93
CA SER A 221 -45.34 51.46 -40.45
C SER A 221 -44.46 50.45 -39.72
N ALA A 222 -43.17 50.80 -39.56
CA ALA A 222 -42.19 50.07 -38.74
C ALA A 222 -42.68 49.69 -37.32
N SER A 223 -43.77 50.30 -36.84
CA SER A 223 -44.45 49.94 -35.59
C SER A 223 -44.89 48.47 -35.53
N ASP A 224 -45.33 47.86 -36.64
CA ASP A 224 -45.81 46.47 -36.63
C ASP A 224 -44.66 45.48 -36.40
N VAL A 225 -43.50 45.73 -37.02
CA VAL A 225 -42.28 44.95 -36.78
C VAL A 225 -41.76 45.16 -35.36
N MET A 226 -41.82 46.39 -34.82
CA MET A 226 -41.41 46.69 -33.45
C MET A 226 -42.36 46.06 -32.41
N ILE A 227 -43.66 45.92 -32.71
CA ILE A 227 -44.64 45.23 -31.86
C ILE A 227 -44.40 43.71 -31.88
N GLU A 228 -44.12 43.11 -33.04
CA GLU A 228 -43.78 41.68 -33.13
C GLU A 228 -42.46 41.34 -32.43
N LEU A 229 -41.46 42.22 -32.51
CA LEU A 229 -40.19 42.06 -31.78
C LEU A 229 -40.33 42.34 -30.27
N ALA A 230 -41.34 43.11 -29.84
CA ALA A 230 -41.59 43.41 -28.43
C ALA A 230 -42.42 42.35 -27.69
N LYS A 231 -42.97 41.34 -28.39
CA LYS A 231 -43.64 40.20 -27.76
C LYS A 231 -42.63 39.33 -26.99
N PRO A 232 -43.06 38.56 -25.98
CA PRO A 232 -42.20 37.57 -25.33
C PRO A 232 -41.53 36.58 -26.31
N THR A 233 -42.22 36.26 -27.42
CA THR A 233 -41.70 35.40 -28.50
C THR A 233 -40.91 36.16 -29.55
N GLY A 234 -40.72 37.48 -29.44
CA GLY A 234 -40.09 38.31 -30.48
C GLY A 234 -38.69 37.86 -30.88
N ALA A 235 -37.93 37.24 -29.97
CA ALA A 235 -36.61 36.67 -30.25
C ALA A 235 -36.65 35.49 -31.24
N SER A 236 -37.76 34.73 -31.32
CA SER A 236 -37.90 33.63 -32.30
C SER A 236 -38.07 34.15 -33.74
N ASN A 237 -38.43 35.43 -33.89
CA ASN A 237 -38.53 36.10 -35.18
C ASN A 237 -37.20 36.71 -35.67
N ILE A 238 -36.12 36.61 -34.87
CA ILE A 238 -34.77 37.08 -35.23
C ILE A 238 -33.94 35.88 -35.72
N GLY A 239 -33.85 35.71 -37.03
CA GLY A 239 -33.01 34.68 -37.64
C GLY A 239 -31.51 34.92 -37.40
N GLY A 240 -30.74 33.84 -37.23
CA GLY A 240 -29.28 33.89 -37.11
C GLY A 240 -28.72 34.02 -35.69
N LEU A 241 -29.55 33.91 -34.65
CA LEU A 241 -29.08 33.79 -33.28
C LEU A 241 -28.36 32.44 -33.09
N GLY A 242 -27.10 32.48 -32.66
CA GLY A 242 -26.27 31.29 -32.41
C GLY A 242 -26.61 30.52 -31.13
N PHE A 243 -27.78 30.78 -30.53
CA PHE A 243 -28.25 30.17 -29.28
C PHE A 243 -29.77 30.14 -29.22
N LEU A 244 -30.32 29.31 -28.34
CA LEU A 244 -31.74 29.20 -28.00
C LEU A 244 -31.97 29.66 -26.56
N THR A 245 -33.15 30.18 -26.24
CA THR A 245 -33.55 30.45 -24.83
C THR A 245 -34.94 29.91 -24.55
N PRO A 246 -35.28 29.57 -23.30
CA PRO A 246 -36.63 29.16 -22.92
C PRO A 246 -37.72 30.15 -23.33
N GLU A 247 -37.43 31.46 -23.30
CA GLU A 247 -38.38 32.52 -23.67
C GLU A 247 -38.83 32.43 -25.14
N MET A 248 -37.98 31.92 -26.02
CA MET A 248 -38.35 31.71 -27.44
C MET A 248 -39.52 30.72 -27.60
N PHE A 249 -39.78 29.91 -26.56
CA PHE A 249 -40.79 28.85 -26.56
C PHE A 249 -41.84 29.01 -25.45
N SER A 250 -41.85 30.16 -24.75
CA SER A 250 -42.75 30.46 -23.63
C SER A 250 -43.95 31.30 -24.08
N GLU A 251 -44.99 30.65 -24.64
CA GLU A 251 -46.21 31.34 -25.05
C GLU A 251 -47.18 31.52 -23.86
N ASN A 252 -47.61 32.76 -23.62
CA ASN A 252 -48.63 33.13 -22.61
C ASN A 252 -48.28 32.82 -21.14
N ILE A 253 -46.99 32.80 -20.78
CA ILE A 253 -46.53 32.63 -19.39
C ILE A 253 -45.57 33.75 -18.97
N THR A 254 -45.50 34.00 -17.67
CA THR A 254 -44.58 34.94 -17.02
C THR A 254 -43.53 34.17 -16.21
N LEU A 255 -42.42 34.80 -15.81
CA LEU A 255 -41.36 34.16 -15.01
C LEU A 255 -41.82 33.54 -13.66
N ASN A 256 -43.02 33.87 -13.19
CA ASN A 256 -43.62 33.28 -11.99
C ASN A 256 -44.36 31.96 -12.26
N ASP A 257 -44.61 31.64 -13.53
CA ASP A 257 -45.27 30.42 -13.96
C ASP A 257 -44.25 29.29 -14.20
N ASP A 258 -44.75 28.07 -14.38
CA ASP A 258 -43.92 26.90 -14.67
C ASP A 258 -43.39 26.91 -16.11
N PHE A 259 -42.07 26.91 -16.26
CA PHE A 259 -41.34 26.96 -17.52
C PHE A 259 -40.98 25.59 -18.10
N SER A 260 -41.40 24.49 -17.46
CA SER A 260 -41.05 23.12 -17.85
C SER A 260 -41.33 22.84 -19.33
N LEU A 261 -42.53 23.19 -19.82
CA LEU A 261 -42.88 22.98 -21.23
C LEU A 261 -42.00 23.78 -22.19
N ALA A 262 -41.64 25.01 -21.81
CA ALA A 262 -40.78 25.88 -22.63
C ALA A 262 -39.35 25.32 -22.67
N LEU A 263 -38.80 24.86 -21.55
CA LEU A 263 -37.49 24.19 -21.51
C LEU A 263 -37.48 22.90 -22.35
N HIS A 264 -38.51 22.05 -22.23
CA HIS A 264 -38.63 20.85 -23.07
C HIS A 264 -38.61 21.18 -24.57
N ARG A 265 -39.37 22.19 -24.99
CA ARG A 265 -39.38 22.65 -26.39
C ARG A 265 -38.02 23.21 -26.83
N THR A 266 -37.33 23.93 -25.94
CA THR A 266 -36.00 24.47 -26.19
C THR A 266 -34.96 23.35 -26.38
N ILE A 267 -35.01 22.33 -25.52
CA ILE A 267 -34.14 21.15 -25.60
C ILE A 267 -34.45 20.34 -26.86
N GLU A 268 -35.72 20.14 -27.21
CA GLU A 268 -36.10 19.45 -28.44
C GLU A 268 -35.67 20.23 -29.69
N ALA A 269 -35.75 21.56 -29.67
CA ALA A 269 -35.22 22.42 -30.71
C ALA A 269 -33.68 22.31 -30.82
N ALA A 270 -32.96 22.25 -29.68
CA ALA A 270 -31.52 22.03 -29.69
C ALA A 270 -31.14 20.63 -30.19
N LYS A 271 -31.93 19.61 -29.84
CA LYS A 271 -31.73 18.22 -30.30
C LYS A 271 -31.84 18.11 -31.81
N ASN A 272 -32.92 18.63 -32.38
CA ASN A 272 -33.24 18.46 -33.81
C ASN A 272 -32.63 19.54 -34.71
N GLY A 273 -32.29 20.70 -34.15
CA GLY A 273 -31.80 21.86 -34.87
C GLY A 273 -30.27 21.96 -34.97
N PRO A 274 -29.77 22.91 -35.78
CA PRO A 274 -28.33 23.18 -35.94
C PRO A 274 -27.72 23.94 -34.75
N VAL A 275 -28.53 24.59 -33.92
CA VAL A 275 -28.08 25.34 -32.74
C VAL A 275 -28.10 24.42 -31.51
N LYS A 276 -26.93 24.13 -30.93
CA LYS A 276 -26.78 23.25 -29.75
C LYS A 276 -26.62 23.99 -28.42
N LEU A 277 -26.54 25.32 -28.45
CA LEU A 277 -26.36 26.16 -27.27
C LEU A 277 -27.71 26.68 -26.77
N ILE A 278 -28.04 26.37 -25.53
CA ILE A 278 -29.18 26.92 -24.79
C ILE A 278 -28.66 27.90 -23.74
N ILE A 279 -29.18 29.12 -23.72
CA ILE A 279 -28.89 30.13 -22.72
C ILE A 279 -30.05 30.27 -21.75
N LEU A 280 -29.76 30.14 -20.46
CA LEU A 280 -30.68 30.44 -19.36
C LEU A 280 -30.51 31.90 -18.95
N GLY A 281 -31.46 32.76 -19.36
CA GLY A 281 -31.43 34.19 -19.09
C GLY A 281 -31.97 34.59 -17.71
N SER A 282 -32.75 33.71 -17.08
CA SER A 282 -33.39 33.91 -15.78
C SER A 282 -33.33 32.64 -14.92
N LEU A 283 -33.83 32.72 -13.68
CA LEU A 283 -34.14 31.54 -12.87
C LEU A 283 -35.57 31.10 -13.16
N TYR A 284 -35.74 29.90 -13.72
CA TYR A 284 -37.04 29.41 -14.17
C TYR A 284 -37.65 28.43 -13.16
N LYS A 285 -38.91 28.65 -12.80
CA LYS A 285 -39.68 27.66 -12.02
C LYS A 285 -39.96 26.43 -12.89
N ILE A 286 -39.77 25.24 -12.32
CA ILE A 286 -39.98 23.96 -13.02
C ILE A 286 -40.78 22.99 -12.16
N SER A 287 -41.39 21.99 -12.80
CA SER A 287 -42.06 20.84 -12.17
C SER A 287 -41.70 19.49 -12.80
N SER A 288 -40.91 19.48 -13.89
CA SER A 288 -40.52 18.27 -14.62
C SER A 288 -39.00 18.04 -14.67
N SER A 289 -38.64 16.82 -15.09
CA SER A 289 -37.28 16.37 -15.39
C SER A 289 -36.89 16.69 -16.82
N PHE A 290 -35.60 16.95 -17.08
CA PHE A 290 -35.08 17.30 -18.40
C PHE A 290 -34.00 16.31 -18.89
N ASP A 291 -34.30 15.59 -19.97
CA ASP A 291 -33.33 14.74 -20.66
C ASP A 291 -32.43 15.57 -21.57
N ILE A 292 -31.10 15.51 -21.36
CA ILE A 292 -30.13 16.27 -22.15
C ILE A 292 -29.64 15.43 -23.34
N PRO A 293 -29.84 15.87 -24.59
CA PRO A 293 -29.34 15.18 -25.79
C PRO A 293 -27.82 15.34 -25.99
N ASP A 294 -27.24 14.54 -26.88
CA ASP A 294 -25.82 14.60 -27.26
C ASP A 294 -25.41 15.98 -27.81
N GLY A 295 -24.23 16.44 -27.42
CA GLY A 295 -23.61 17.69 -27.87
C GLY A 295 -24.34 18.98 -27.45
N VAL A 296 -25.40 18.90 -26.65
CA VAL A 296 -26.15 20.07 -26.20
C VAL A 296 -25.44 20.74 -25.02
N THR A 297 -25.27 22.06 -25.09
CA THR A 297 -24.74 22.88 -24.01
C THR A 297 -25.84 23.77 -23.44
N ILE A 298 -26.11 23.66 -22.14
CA ILE A 298 -26.95 24.61 -21.40
C ILE A 298 -26.04 25.50 -20.57
N ARG A 299 -26.16 26.82 -20.75
CA ARG A 299 -25.31 27.79 -20.05
C ARG A 299 -26.14 28.93 -19.45
N GLY A 300 -25.83 29.34 -18.23
CA GLY A 300 -26.40 30.55 -17.62
C GLY A 300 -25.39 31.66 -17.35
N GLY A 301 -25.84 32.65 -16.57
CA GLY A 301 -25.08 33.80 -16.11
C GLY A 301 -24.64 33.73 -14.64
N GLY A 302 -24.65 32.54 -14.03
CA GLY A 302 -24.32 32.27 -12.63
C GLY A 302 -25.54 31.95 -11.77
N GLN A 303 -25.39 32.02 -10.45
CA GLN A 303 -26.41 31.61 -9.46
C GLN A 303 -27.81 32.26 -9.63
N LYS A 304 -27.92 33.41 -10.29
CA LYS A 304 -29.20 34.11 -10.52
C LYS A 304 -29.97 33.63 -11.75
N THR A 305 -29.41 32.68 -12.48
CA THR A 305 -30.01 32.05 -13.66
C THR A 305 -30.03 30.55 -13.43
N GLY A 306 -30.96 29.80 -14.03
CA GLY A 306 -31.03 28.36 -13.83
C GLY A 306 -32.44 27.83 -13.68
N VAL A 307 -32.61 26.82 -12.84
CA VAL A 307 -33.92 26.19 -12.58
C VAL A 307 -34.20 26.08 -11.09
N TYR A 308 -35.49 26.16 -10.74
CA TYR A 308 -35.98 26.09 -9.38
C TYR A 308 -37.22 25.19 -9.27
N LEU A 309 -37.06 24.06 -8.58
CA LEU A 309 -38.13 23.14 -8.22
C LEU A 309 -38.67 23.52 -6.84
N GLU A 310 -39.67 24.40 -6.82
CA GLU A 310 -40.24 25.02 -5.61
C GLU A 310 -40.94 24.00 -4.70
N THR A 311 -41.67 23.05 -5.29
CA THR A 311 -42.42 22.03 -4.54
C THR A 311 -41.70 20.70 -4.65
N ALA A 312 -41.52 20.03 -3.50
CA ALA A 312 -40.96 18.68 -3.47
C ALA A 312 -41.76 17.74 -4.39
N PRO A 313 -41.08 16.88 -5.18
CA PRO A 313 -41.76 15.95 -6.06
C PRO A 313 -42.56 14.93 -5.25
N ALA A 314 -43.71 14.48 -5.78
CA ALA A 314 -44.59 13.54 -5.07
C ALA A 314 -43.96 12.14 -4.88
N GLU A 315 -43.10 11.74 -5.82
CA GLU A 315 -42.42 10.44 -5.83
C GLU A 315 -40.90 10.64 -5.75
N PRO A 316 -40.17 9.69 -5.13
CA PRO A 316 -38.72 9.72 -5.10
C PRO A 316 -38.11 9.49 -6.50
N MET A 317 -36.80 9.68 -6.60
CA MET A 317 -35.97 9.54 -7.81
C MET A 317 -36.28 10.57 -8.89
N HIS A 318 -36.72 11.77 -8.49
CA HIS A 318 -36.86 12.88 -9.43
C HIS A 318 -35.47 13.37 -9.88
N ILE A 319 -35.21 13.41 -11.19
CA ILE A 319 -33.93 13.85 -11.75
C ILE A 319 -34.16 15.17 -12.48
N ILE A 320 -33.59 16.28 -12.03
CA ILE A 320 -33.82 17.57 -12.70
C ILE A 320 -33.13 17.56 -14.07
N PHE A 321 -31.83 17.28 -14.12
CA PHE A 321 -31.10 17.09 -15.39
C PHE A 321 -30.61 15.65 -15.53
N ASN A 322 -31.23 14.92 -16.46
CA ASN A 322 -30.88 13.55 -16.79
C ASN A 322 -29.94 13.54 -18.01
N MET A 323 -28.67 13.22 -17.79
CA MET A 323 -27.64 13.22 -18.82
C MET A 323 -27.28 11.80 -19.20
N ALA A 324 -28.00 11.25 -20.18
CA ALA A 324 -27.77 9.94 -20.78
C ALA A 324 -27.15 10.10 -22.18
N CYS A 325 -26.11 10.93 -22.28
CA CYS A 325 -25.64 11.53 -23.53
C CYS A 325 -24.12 11.67 -23.63
N VAL A 326 -23.63 12.03 -24.81
CA VAL A 326 -22.22 12.20 -25.14
C VAL A 326 -21.87 13.66 -25.43
N GLY A 327 -20.83 14.18 -24.78
CA GLY A 327 -20.24 15.49 -25.09
C GLY A 327 -21.09 16.71 -24.70
N SER A 328 -22.11 16.52 -23.86
CA SER A 328 -23.02 17.59 -23.44
C SER A 328 -22.51 18.33 -22.21
N ARG A 329 -22.95 19.58 -22.04
CA ARG A 329 -22.38 20.51 -21.05
C ARG A 329 -23.45 21.27 -20.29
N LEU A 330 -23.31 21.36 -18.96
CA LEU A 330 -24.11 22.24 -18.10
C LEU A 330 -23.17 23.25 -17.43
N GLU A 331 -23.39 24.55 -17.66
CA GLU A 331 -22.39 25.58 -17.34
C GLU A 331 -22.96 26.83 -16.66
N ASN A 332 -22.40 27.21 -15.51
CA ASN A 332 -22.57 28.52 -14.90
C ASN A 332 -24.05 28.91 -14.62
N PHE A 333 -24.80 28.07 -13.91
CA PHE A 333 -26.17 28.37 -13.48
C PHE A 333 -26.55 27.66 -12.18
N GLY A 334 -27.66 28.09 -11.57
CA GLY A 334 -28.20 27.53 -10.35
C GLY A 334 -29.19 26.38 -10.55
N VAL A 335 -29.12 25.36 -9.70
CA VAL A 335 -30.10 24.26 -9.60
C VAL A 335 -30.61 24.23 -8.17
N TYR A 336 -31.82 24.75 -7.98
CA TYR A 336 -32.44 24.90 -6.68
C TYR A 336 -33.62 23.93 -6.57
N PHE A 337 -33.71 23.17 -5.48
CA PHE A 337 -34.82 22.24 -5.32
C PHE A 337 -35.14 22.01 -3.85
N ASN A 338 -36.43 21.87 -3.54
CA ASN A 338 -36.90 21.43 -2.23
C ASN A 338 -37.16 19.91 -2.26
N THR A 339 -36.89 19.25 -1.13
CA THR A 339 -37.15 17.81 -0.91
C THR A 339 -38.30 17.59 0.07
N GLY A 340 -38.74 18.63 0.80
CA GLY A 340 -39.79 18.55 1.79
C GLY A 340 -39.44 17.65 2.99
N GLY A 341 -38.14 17.42 3.23
CA GLY A 341 -37.67 16.46 4.25
C GLY A 341 -37.91 14.99 3.90
N GLN A 342 -38.20 14.67 2.63
CA GLN A 342 -38.50 13.30 2.17
C GLN A 342 -37.26 12.58 1.61
N GLY A 343 -37.40 11.29 1.33
CA GLY A 343 -36.36 10.46 0.71
C GLY A 343 -35.58 9.59 1.70
N SER A 344 -34.74 8.69 1.15
CA SER A 344 -33.84 7.81 1.91
C SER A 344 -32.64 7.38 1.06
N ILE A 345 -31.65 6.72 1.66
CA ILE A 345 -30.50 6.16 0.92
C ILE A 345 -30.91 5.16 -0.17
N SER A 346 -31.98 4.39 0.04
CA SER A 346 -32.50 3.44 -0.96
C SER A 346 -33.43 4.07 -1.99
N ALA A 347 -33.91 5.29 -1.73
CA ALA A 347 -34.87 6.00 -2.57
C ALA A 347 -34.64 7.52 -2.40
N VAL A 348 -33.60 8.02 -3.06
CA VAL A 348 -33.22 9.45 -3.05
C VAL A 348 -34.38 10.28 -3.59
N GLN A 349 -34.76 11.38 -2.94
CA GLN A 349 -35.90 12.19 -3.36
C GLN A 349 -35.60 12.93 -4.66
N VAL A 350 -34.47 13.65 -4.71
CA VAL A 350 -34.06 14.47 -5.85
C VAL A 350 -32.59 14.27 -6.20
N TYR A 351 -32.32 14.14 -7.49
CA TYR A 351 -31.01 14.30 -8.10
C TYR A 351 -30.98 15.64 -8.84
N GLY A 352 -30.07 16.55 -8.47
CA GLY A 352 -29.89 17.82 -9.19
C GLY A 352 -29.43 17.56 -10.62
N VAL A 353 -28.34 16.81 -10.77
CA VAL A 353 -27.83 16.32 -12.06
C VAL A 353 -27.50 14.84 -11.94
N PHE A 354 -27.91 14.03 -12.91
CA PHE A 354 -27.52 12.63 -13.01
C PHE A 354 -26.89 12.35 -14.39
N LEU A 355 -25.57 12.20 -14.41
CA LEU A 355 -24.83 11.61 -15.53
C LEU A 355 -24.95 10.09 -15.47
N GLN A 356 -25.80 9.54 -16.33
CA GLN A 356 -26.18 8.12 -16.35
C GLN A 356 -25.03 7.23 -16.81
N ALA A 357 -25.22 5.90 -16.72
CA ALA A 357 -24.18 4.92 -17.06
C ALA A 357 -23.70 5.00 -18.52
N ASN A 358 -24.55 5.50 -19.43
CA ASN A 358 -24.22 5.73 -20.83
C ASN A 358 -23.71 7.15 -21.13
N SER A 359 -23.53 8.00 -20.10
CA SER A 359 -22.93 9.32 -20.30
C SER A 359 -21.45 9.20 -20.64
N LYS A 360 -20.98 10.02 -21.58
CA LYS A 360 -19.57 10.03 -21.99
C LYS A 360 -19.06 11.42 -22.29
N ASP A 361 -17.89 11.78 -21.76
CA ASP A 361 -17.20 13.04 -22.05
C ASP A 361 -18.06 14.30 -21.79
N CYS A 362 -19.05 14.20 -20.89
CA CYS A 362 -19.90 15.31 -20.50
C CYS A 362 -19.21 16.21 -19.46
N THR A 363 -19.59 17.48 -19.40
CA THR A 363 -19.00 18.45 -18.46
C THR A 363 -20.06 19.21 -17.67
N ILE A 364 -19.96 19.15 -16.35
CA ILE A 364 -20.65 20.04 -15.43
C ILE A 364 -19.63 21.06 -14.93
N ASN A 365 -19.90 22.35 -15.11
CA ASN A 365 -18.92 23.39 -14.83
C ASN A 365 -19.57 24.64 -14.21
N GLY A 366 -19.21 24.97 -12.97
CA GLY A 366 -19.66 26.22 -12.34
C GLY A 366 -21.13 26.23 -11.93
N LEU A 367 -21.73 25.07 -11.62
CA LEU A 367 -23.11 25.04 -11.13
C LEU A 367 -23.18 25.42 -9.65
N THR A 368 -24.22 26.16 -9.27
CA THR A 368 -24.60 26.35 -7.87
C THR A 368 -25.80 25.46 -7.57
N ILE A 369 -25.64 24.44 -6.73
CA ILE A 369 -26.71 23.50 -6.39
C ILE A 369 -27.07 23.68 -4.92
N ASN A 370 -28.36 23.89 -4.64
CA ASN A 370 -28.86 23.99 -3.28
C ASN A 370 -30.14 23.14 -3.15
N GLY A 371 -30.07 22.10 -2.32
CA GLY A 371 -31.16 21.13 -2.10
C GLY A 371 -32.11 21.47 -0.93
N LYS A 372 -31.98 22.67 -0.37
CA LYS A 372 -32.84 23.20 0.70
C LYS A 372 -32.97 24.75 0.59
N PRO A 373 -33.36 25.31 -0.57
CA PRO A 373 -33.45 26.75 -0.74
C PRO A 373 -34.52 27.40 0.15
N ASP A 374 -35.65 26.73 0.37
CA ASP A 374 -36.77 27.24 1.20
C ASP A 374 -37.27 26.23 2.24
N ASP A 375 -36.80 24.98 2.14
CA ASP A 375 -37.09 23.95 3.11
C ASP A 375 -36.54 24.31 4.50
N THR A 376 -37.27 23.94 5.55
CA THR A 376 -36.79 24.06 6.93
C THR A 376 -36.10 22.78 7.42
N VAL A 377 -36.37 21.65 6.76
CA VAL A 377 -35.86 20.31 7.09
C VAL A 377 -35.10 19.76 5.90
N MET A 378 -33.95 19.15 6.16
CA MET A 378 -33.14 18.48 5.14
C MET A 378 -33.80 17.15 4.72
N GLY A 379 -33.97 16.91 3.43
CA GLY A 379 -34.38 15.61 2.87
C GLY A 379 -33.24 14.93 2.11
N PHE A 380 -33.50 13.71 1.64
CA PHE A 380 -32.48 12.87 1.01
C PHE A 380 -32.28 13.24 -0.46
N SER A 381 -31.11 13.78 -0.82
CA SER A 381 -30.81 14.26 -2.16
C SER A 381 -29.34 14.09 -2.58
N ASN A 382 -29.10 14.03 -3.88
CA ASN A 382 -27.76 14.10 -4.45
C ASN A 382 -27.64 15.36 -5.30
N GLY A 383 -26.60 16.16 -5.06
CA GLY A 383 -26.33 17.33 -5.90
C GLY A 383 -26.00 16.88 -7.32
N ILE A 384 -24.95 16.07 -7.46
CA ILE A 384 -24.53 15.45 -8.72
C ILE A 384 -24.30 13.95 -8.53
N ARG A 385 -24.87 13.13 -9.41
CA ARG A 385 -24.57 11.70 -9.52
C ARG A 385 -23.94 11.39 -10.86
N CYS A 386 -22.83 10.65 -10.88
CA CYS A 386 -22.08 10.36 -12.09
C CYS A 386 -21.73 8.87 -12.19
N THR A 387 -22.19 8.20 -13.24
CA THR A 387 -21.92 6.76 -13.44
C THR A 387 -21.30 6.35 -14.79
N GLY A 388 -21.10 7.30 -15.71
CA GLY A 388 -20.58 7.03 -17.05
C GLY A 388 -19.06 6.95 -17.17
N THR A 389 -18.49 7.53 -18.24
CA THR A 389 -17.04 7.53 -18.48
C THR A 389 -16.52 8.89 -18.98
N GLY A 390 -15.33 9.33 -18.57
CA GLY A 390 -14.68 10.53 -19.13
C GLY A 390 -15.32 11.87 -18.70
N ASN A 391 -16.28 11.82 -17.79
CA ASN A 391 -17.07 12.98 -17.38
C ASN A 391 -16.30 13.92 -16.44
N LYS A 392 -16.62 15.21 -16.50
CA LYS A 392 -15.96 16.26 -15.72
C LYS A 392 -16.96 17.01 -14.85
N ILE A 393 -16.63 17.19 -13.58
CA ILE A 393 -17.41 17.99 -12.61
C ILE A 393 -16.46 19.03 -12.03
N LEU A 394 -16.65 20.28 -12.44
CA LEU A 394 -15.67 21.34 -12.26
C LEU A 394 -16.31 22.55 -11.58
N PHE A 395 -15.61 23.17 -10.63
CA PHE A 395 -15.98 24.49 -10.08
C PHE A 395 -17.42 24.61 -9.54
N CYS A 396 -18.05 23.50 -9.11
CA CYS A 396 -19.42 23.52 -8.62
C CYS A 396 -19.46 23.86 -7.13
N ASP A 397 -20.49 24.61 -6.73
CA ASP A 397 -20.82 24.92 -5.34
C ASP A 397 -22.09 24.16 -4.98
N ILE A 398 -21.96 23.12 -4.16
CA ILE A 398 -23.04 22.17 -3.84
C ILE A 398 -23.31 22.19 -2.34
N GLN A 399 -24.45 22.75 -1.99
CA GLN A 399 -24.87 22.94 -0.61
C GLN A 399 -26.20 22.26 -0.32
N TYR A 400 -26.42 21.92 0.95
CA TYR A 400 -27.67 21.31 1.42
C TYR A 400 -28.15 20.14 0.54
N CYS A 401 -27.22 19.26 0.15
CA CYS A 401 -27.49 17.99 -0.51
C CYS A 401 -27.00 16.87 0.40
N SER A 402 -27.74 15.76 0.55
CA SER A 402 -27.32 14.66 1.44
C SER A 402 -25.93 14.16 1.10
N MET A 403 -25.71 13.95 -0.20
CA MET A 403 -24.41 13.75 -0.80
C MET A 403 -24.18 14.83 -1.86
N GLY A 404 -23.07 15.55 -1.76
CA GLY A 404 -22.74 16.61 -2.73
C GLY A 404 -22.52 16.02 -4.13
N ILE A 405 -21.49 15.19 -4.25
CA ILE A 405 -21.16 14.48 -5.48
C ILE A 405 -21.06 12.97 -5.21
N THR A 406 -21.69 12.17 -6.06
CA THR A 406 -21.59 10.71 -6.02
C THR A 406 -21.05 10.17 -7.34
N HIS A 407 -20.07 9.27 -7.30
CA HIS A 407 -19.40 8.78 -8.51
C HIS A 407 -19.18 7.26 -8.54
N ARG A 408 -19.55 6.63 -9.67
CA ARG A 408 -19.38 5.19 -9.94
C ARG A 408 -19.17 4.91 -11.42
N GLY A 409 -17.93 4.89 -11.88
CA GLY A 409 -17.59 4.72 -13.29
C GLY A 409 -16.11 5.01 -13.51
N GLU A 410 -15.74 5.40 -14.72
CA GLU A 410 -14.34 5.44 -15.14
C GLU A 410 -13.90 6.82 -15.63
N ASP A 411 -12.64 7.18 -15.35
CA ASP A 411 -11.95 8.34 -15.94
C ASP A 411 -12.65 9.69 -15.66
N PHE A 412 -13.13 9.88 -14.43
CA PHE A 412 -13.73 11.15 -14.03
C PHE A 412 -12.69 12.18 -13.60
N LEU A 413 -12.95 13.45 -13.90
CA LEU A 413 -12.27 14.59 -13.28
C LEU A 413 -13.26 15.37 -12.40
N ILE A 414 -13.12 15.25 -11.09
CA ILE A 414 -13.89 15.97 -10.09
C ILE A 414 -12.96 17.01 -9.45
N ASP A 415 -13.03 18.24 -9.94
CA ASP A 415 -12.00 19.24 -9.66
C ASP A 415 -12.56 20.60 -9.21
N ASN A 416 -11.94 21.20 -8.19
CA ASN A 416 -12.28 22.54 -7.69
C ASN A 416 -13.75 22.72 -7.24
N ASN A 417 -14.40 21.68 -6.70
CA ASN A 417 -15.78 21.79 -6.20
C ASN A 417 -15.83 22.09 -4.70
N TYR A 418 -16.91 22.72 -4.26
CA TYR A 418 -17.25 22.95 -2.84
C TYR A 418 -18.47 22.10 -2.47
N CYS A 419 -18.37 21.32 -1.39
CA CYS A 419 -19.46 20.46 -0.89
C CYS A 419 -19.66 20.64 0.62
N ASN A 420 -20.85 21.09 1.02
CA ASN A 420 -21.22 21.29 2.42
C ASN A 420 -22.72 21.01 2.64
N ASN A 421 -23.05 19.98 3.43
CA ASN A 421 -24.45 19.68 3.77
C ASN A 421 -24.94 20.31 5.08
N HIS A 422 -24.11 21.11 5.73
CA HIS A 422 -24.39 21.91 6.92
C HIS A 422 -24.75 21.12 8.17
N PHE A 423 -24.31 19.87 8.27
CA PHE A 423 -24.56 19.07 9.46
C PHE A 423 -23.87 19.63 10.70
N VAL A 424 -22.58 19.97 10.59
CA VAL A 424 -21.78 20.31 11.78
C VAL A 424 -21.97 21.74 12.27
N ASP A 425 -22.25 22.68 11.37
CA ASP A 425 -22.45 24.10 11.68
C ASP A 425 -23.92 24.46 11.97
N GLU A 426 -24.90 23.75 11.39
CA GLU A 426 -26.33 24.04 11.61
C GLU A 426 -27.11 22.95 12.37
N PHE A 427 -26.68 21.68 12.32
CA PHE A 427 -27.48 20.53 12.81
C PHE A 427 -26.67 19.50 13.63
N LEU A 428 -25.67 19.94 14.39
CA LEU A 428 -24.75 19.02 15.06
C LEU A 428 -25.46 18.17 16.14
N GLN A 429 -25.48 16.85 15.94
CA GLN A 429 -26.01 15.86 16.87
C GLN A 429 -25.34 14.50 16.66
N ASP A 430 -25.66 13.50 17.50
CA ASP A 430 -25.24 12.11 17.24
C ASP A 430 -25.80 11.67 15.86
N TRP A 431 -24.92 11.26 14.95
CA TRP A 431 -25.32 10.75 13.64
C TRP A 431 -25.98 9.38 13.74
N TYR A 432 -26.95 9.11 12.87
CA TYR A 432 -27.72 7.87 12.83
C TYR A 432 -27.96 7.40 11.38
N PRO A 433 -28.16 6.08 11.12
CA PRO A 433 -28.18 5.53 9.75
C PRO A 433 -29.27 6.07 8.80
N THR A 434 -30.34 6.66 9.33
CA THR A 434 -31.41 7.29 8.53
C THR A 434 -31.28 8.82 8.45
N SER A 435 -30.15 9.38 8.90
CA SER A 435 -29.83 10.80 8.76
C SER A 435 -29.84 11.21 7.29
N PRO A 436 -30.37 12.38 6.93
CA PRO A 436 -30.27 12.92 5.57
C PRO A 436 -28.93 13.63 5.31
N PHE A 437 -27.98 13.59 6.25
CA PHE A 437 -26.67 14.21 6.11
C PHE A 437 -25.58 13.14 5.99
N TRP A 438 -24.98 13.02 4.81
CA TRP A 438 -23.96 12.02 4.49
C TRP A 438 -22.66 12.72 4.09
N ASP A 439 -21.93 12.19 3.11
CA ASP A 439 -20.60 12.66 2.74
C ASP A 439 -20.66 13.87 1.79
N GLY A 440 -19.57 14.64 1.72
CA GLY A 440 -19.42 15.67 0.69
C GLY A 440 -19.29 15.05 -0.70
N ILE A 441 -18.29 14.18 -0.88
CA ILE A 441 -18.07 13.41 -2.11
C ILE A 441 -18.01 11.91 -1.77
N THR A 442 -18.76 11.08 -2.49
CA THR A 442 -18.88 9.64 -2.26
C THR A 442 -18.54 8.86 -3.54
N GLY A 443 -17.58 7.94 -3.46
CA GLY A 443 -17.16 7.08 -4.56
C GLY A 443 -17.35 5.59 -4.29
N GLU A 444 -17.89 4.84 -5.24
CA GLU A 444 -17.96 3.37 -5.20
C GLU A 444 -17.81 2.80 -6.62
N GLY A 445 -17.05 1.72 -6.82
CA GLY A 445 -16.83 1.13 -8.13
C GLY A 445 -16.22 2.10 -9.14
N SER A 446 -15.34 2.99 -8.67
CA SER A 446 -14.73 4.04 -9.49
C SER A 446 -13.31 3.66 -9.91
N VAL A 447 -12.96 3.96 -11.15
CA VAL A 447 -11.72 3.51 -11.79
C VAL A 447 -11.03 4.67 -12.50
N LEU A 448 -9.73 4.84 -12.28
CA LEU A 448 -8.91 5.88 -12.95
C LEU A 448 -9.42 7.32 -12.75
N CYS A 449 -10.23 7.58 -11.72
CA CYS A 449 -10.78 8.90 -11.45
C CYS A 449 -9.76 9.81 -10.74
N THR A 450 -9.81 11.11 -11.02
CA THR A 450 -9.06 12.15 -10.31
C THR A 450 -10.03 13.06 -9.57
N ILE A 451 -9.90 13.10 -8.25
CA ILE A 451 -10.65 13.94 -7.32
C ILE A 451 -9.65 14.95 -6.76
N SER A 452 -9.68 16.19 -7.25
CA SER A 452 -8.65 17.18 -6.95
C SER A 452 -9.15 18.56 -6.56
N ASN A 453 -8.40 19.25 -5.69
CA ASN A 453 -8.65 20.64 -5.30
C ASN A 453 -10.08 20.91 -4.75
N ASN A 454 -10.81 19.87 -4.32
CA ASN A 454 -12.16 20.04 -3.78
C ASN A 454 -12.10 20.47 -2.33
N THR A 455 -13.10 21.22 -1.88
CA THR A 455 -13.30 21.57 -0.49
C THR A 455 -14.56 20.90 0.03
N CYS A 456 -14.44 20.02 1.03
CA CYS A 456 -15.58 19.33 1.64
C CYS A 456 -15.59 19.55 3.15
N GLU A 457 -16.61 20.24 3.65
CA GLU A 457 -16.68 20.62 5.05
C GLU A 457 -18.08 20.54 5.65
N CYS A 458 -18.11 20.47 6.98
CA CYS A 458 -19.34 20.44 7.78
C CYS A 458 -20.32 19.32 7.40
N ASN A 459 -19.83 18.21 6.84
CA ASN A 459 -20.68 17.11 6.40
C ASN A 459 -21.04 16.14 7.53
N GLY A 460 -22.21 15.51 7.44
CA GLY A 460 -22.70 14.55 8.43
C GLY A 460 -21.99 13.21 8.46
N GLN A 461 -21.32 12.82 7.37
CA GLN A 461 -20.38 11.69 7.34
C GLN A 461 -18.98 12.19 6.98
N SER A 462 -18.36 11.65 5.93
CA SER A 462 -16.98 11.99 5.58
C SER A 462 -16.92 13.20 4.65
N GLY A 463 -15.80 13.92 4.63
CA GLY A 463 -15.58 14.95 3.61
C GLY A 463 -15.55 14.32 2.22
N ILE A 464 -14.67 13.34 2.05
CA ILE A 464 -14.55 12.52 0.85
C ILE A 464 -14.49 11.06 1.26
N TYR A 465 -15.33 10.22 0.68
CA TYR A 465 -15.36 8.77 0.88
C TYR A 465 -15.11 8.01 -0.43
N LEU A 466 -14.31 6.94 -0.36
CA LEU A 466 -14.15 5.91 -1.39
C LEU A 466 -14.35 4.53 -0.78
N GLY A 467 -15.33 3.80 -1.32
CA GLY A 467 -15.75 2.49 -0.83
C GLY A 467 -15.39 1.32 -1.73
N GLY A 468 -15.31 0.16 -1.07
CA GLY A 468 -15.54 -1.17 -1.66
C GLY A 468 -17.03 -1.50 -1.77
N ASN A 469 -17.82 -1.49 -0.69
CA ASN A 469 -19.29 -1.71 -0.64
C ASN A 469 -19.95 -2.58 -1.75
N GLY A 470 -19.38 -3.75 -2.06
CA GLY A 470 -19.88 -4.64 -3.13
C GLY A 470 -19.46 -4.23 -4.55
N SER A 471 -18.37 -3.47 -4.67
CA SER A 471 -17.79 -2.94 -5.90
C SER A 471 -16.25 -2.85 -5.81
N TYR A 472 -15.59 -2.86 -6.96
CA TYR A 472 -14.14 -2.75 -7.04
C TYR A 472 -13.73 -1.33 -7.47
N SER A 473 -13.10 -0.59 -6.58
CA SER A 473 -12.58 0.76 -6.84
C SER A 473 -11.06 0.70 -6.97
N HIS A 474 -10.48 1.20 -8.07
CA HIS A 474 -9.02 1.16 -8.21
C HIS A 474 -8.40 2.28 -9.03
N SER A 475 -7.12 2.53 -8.76
CA SER A 475 -6.29 3.47 -9.53
C SER A 475 -6.79 4.94 -9.49
N ASN A 476 -7.56 5.30 -8.46
CA ASN A 476 -8.08 6.65 -8.27
C ASN A 476 -7.05 7.55 -7.56
N LYS A 477 -7.13 8.86 -7.85
CA LYS A 477 -6.23 9.89 -7.33
C LYS A 477 -7.01 10.94 -6.54
N TYR A 478 -6.57 11.21 -5.32
CA TYR A 478 -7.11 12.23 -4.40
C TYR A 478 -6.02 13.27 -4.15
N LEU A 479 -6.10 14.40 -4.85
CA LEU A 479 -5.00 15.35 -4.95
C LEU A 479 -5.38 16.73 -4.41
N ASN A 480 -4.65 17.24 -3.43
CA ASN A 480 -4.79 18.63 -2.94
C ASN A 480 -6.21 19.01 -2.46
N ASN A 481 -7.00 18.03 -2.00
CA ASN A 481 -8.33 18.33 -1.45
C ASN A 481 -8.20 18.94 -0.05
N THR A 482 -9.14 19.81 0.29
CA THR A 482 -9.30 20.41 1.62
C THR A 482 -10.53 19.81 2.29
N VAL A 483 -10.35 19.09 3.40
CA VAL A 483 -11.47 18.52 4.16
C VAL A 483 -11.41 18.94 5.62
N ARG A 484 -12.50 19.48 6.15
CA ARG A 484 -12.53 19.95 7.54
C ARG A 484 -13.89 19.86 8.20
N HIS A 485 -13.88 19.68 9.51
CA HIS A 485 -15.10 19.73 10.33
C HIS A 485 -16.19 18.76 9.87
N ASN A 486 -15.83 17.58 9.36
CA ASN A 486 -16.81 16.54 9.03
C ASN A 486 -17.05 15.63 10.24
N PHE A 487 -18.28 15.17 10.43
CA PHE A 487 -18.68 14.40 11.62
C PHE A 487 -18.19 12.95 11.61
N ASN A 488 -17.81 12.38 10.47
CA ASN A 488 -17.12 11.09 10.43
C ASN A 488 -15.61 11.30 10.22
N ARG A 489 -15.11 11.14 8.99
CA ARG A 489 -13.69 11.24 8.64
C ARG A 489 -13.43 12.39 7.67
N GLY A 490 -12.19 12.82 7.53
CA GLY A 490 -11.82 13.79 6.49
C GLY A 490 -11.85 13.13 5.11
N ILE A 491 -10.79 12.37 4.80
CA ILE A 491 -10.75 11.47 3.64
C ILE A 491 -10.83 10.03 4.16
N ASP A 492 -11.84 9.30 3.69
CA ASP A 492 -12.20 7.95 4.09
C ASP A 492 -12.09 7.00 2.91
N ILE A 493 -11.00 6.24 2.83
CA ILE A 493 -10.76 5.28 1.75
C ILE A 493 -10.75 3.89 2.38
N GLY A 494 -11.74 3.06 2.07
CA GLY A 494 -11.67 1.68 2.50
C GLY A 494 -12.81 0.77 2.09
N VAL A 495 -12.56 -0.53 2.29
CA VAL A 495 -13.53 -1.57 1.98
C VAL A 495 -14.51 -1.72 3.15
N SER A 496 -15.80 -1.52 2.89
CA SER A 496 -16.86 -1.99 3.76
C SER A 496 -17.20 -3.46 3.43
N GLY A 497 -17.39 -4.28 4.47
CA GLY A 497 -17.59 -5.73 4.32
C GLY A 497 -16.29 -6.53 4.13
N THR A 498 -16.40 -7.78 3.66
CA THR A 498 -15.24 -8.66 3.43
C THR A 498 -14.60 -8.33 2.08
N PRO A 499 -13.29 -8.03 2.01
CA PRO A 499 -12.59 -7.84 0.74
C PRO A 499 -12.70 -9.08 -0.16
N SER A 500 -12.95 -8.86 -1.45
CA SER A 500 -13.06 -9.90 -2.50
C SER A 500 -12.68 -9.34 -3.87
N GLU A 501 -12.58 -10.19 -4.90
CA GLU A 501 -12.31 -9.75 -6.28
C GLU A 501 -13.34 -8.75 -6.84
N THR A 502 -14.52 -8.66 -6.23
CA THR A 502 -15.61 -7.75 -6.63
C THR A 502 -15.93 -6.69 -5.57
N ASN A 503 -15.22 -6.69 -4.44
CA ASN A 503 -15.39 -5.76 -3.32
C ASN A 503 -14.02 -5.39 -2.75
N ASP A 504 -13.34 -4.42 -3.36
CA ASP A 504 -11.99 -4.05 -2.96
C ASP A 504 -11.64 -2.60 -3.34
N VAL A 505 -10.60 -2.06 -2.71
CA VAL A 505 -10.06 -0.71 -2.96
C VAL A 505 -8.54 -0.80 -3.19
N ASN A 506 -8.08 -0.56 -4.42
CA ASN A 506 -6.69 -0.86 -4.80
C ASN A 506 -5.98 0.30 -5.54
N GLY A 507 -4.67 0.45 -5.35
CA GLY A 507 -3.82 1.35 -6.14
C GLY A 507 -4.20 2.83 -5.98
N ILE A 508 -4.65 3.23 -4.80
CA ILE A 508 -5.14 4.59 -4.54
C ILE A 508 -3.98 5.53 -4.27
N GLN A 509 -4.01 6.72 -4.87
CA GLN A 509 -3.04 7.77 -4.58
C GLN A 509 -3.72 8.91 -3.80
N ALA A 510 -3.33 9.12 -2.54
CA ALA A 510 -3.74 10.28 -1.75
C ALA A 510 -2.53 11.21 -1.55
N SER A 511 -2.50 12.35 -2.25
CA SER A 511 -1.34 13.23 -2.28
C SER A 511 -1.68 14.70 -2.05
N GLY A 512 -0.92 15.36 -1.18
CA GLY A 512 -1.00 16.81 -0.99
C GLY A 512 -2.30 17.32 -0.35
N ASN A 513 -3.15 16.43 0.18
CA ASN A 513 -4.43 16.82 0.78
C ASN A 513 -4.21 17.53 2.13
N PHE A 514 -5.11 18.45 2.45
CA PHE A 514 -5.19 19.13 3.74
C PHE A 514 -6.45 18.65 4.47
N SER A 515 -6.28 18.00 5.61
CA SER A 515 -7.36 17.49 6.44
C SER A 515 -7.25 18.02 7.86
N GLN A 516 -8.30 18.67 8.36
CA GLN A 516 -8.27 19.35 9.64
C GLN A 516 -9.54 19.09 10.47
N ASP A 517 -9.34 18.77 11.75
CA ASP A 517 -10.39 18.78 12.78
C ASP A 517 -11.66 18.03 12.35
N ASN A 518 -11.54 16.87 11.69
CA ASN A 518 -12.68 15.96 11.48
C ASN A 518 -12.92 15.13 12.74
N HIS A 519 -14.16 14.75 13.06
CA HIS A 519 -14.51 14.17 14.37
C HIS A 519 -13.69 12.92 14.73
N THR A 520 -13.51 11.98 13.80
CA THR A 520 -12.83 10.71 14.08
C THR A 520 -11.37 10.74 13.60
N VAL A 521 -11.16 10.62 12.28
CA VAL A 521 -9.84 10.51 11.65
C VAL A 521 -9.74 11.47 10.48
N ASP A 522 -8.63 12.21 10.38
CA ASP A 522 -8.44 13.17 9.28
C ASP A 522 -8.15 12.45 7.95
N LEU A 523 -7.27 11.46 7.94
CA LEU A 523 -7.02 10.60 6.78
C LEU A 523 -7.09 9.12 7.19
N TRP A 524 -8.06 8.40 6.65
CA TRP A 524 -8.33 7.01 6.96
C TRP A 524 -8.20 6.15 5.71
N ILE A 525 -7.28 5.18 5.75
CA ILE A 525 -7.05 4.21 4.69
C ILE A 525 -7.20 2.82 5.30
N TYR A 526 -8.19 2.05 4.86
CA TYR A 526 -8.49 0.75 5.48
C TYR A 526 -8.80 -0.34 4.46
N ALA A 527 -8.15 -1.49 4.64
CA ALA A 527 -8.25 -2.64 3.75
C ALA A 527 -7.99 -2.27 2.27
N SER A 528 -7.09 -1.32 2.02
CA SER A 528 -6.67 -0.95 0.67
C SER A 528 -5.30 -1.53 0.36
N SER A 529 -5.14 -2.04 -0.86
CA SER A 529 -3.85 -2.54 -1.37
C SER A 529 -3.17 -1.49 -2.25
N ASP A 530 -1.84 -1.52 -2.31
CA ASP A 530 -1.01 -0.70 -3.21
C ASP A 530 -1.24 0.83 -3.09
N ALA A 531 -1.70 1.30 -1.93
CA ALA A 531 -2.00 2.72 -1.75
C ALA A 531 -0.74 3.57 -1.56
N VAL A 532 -0.70 4.76 -2.15
CA VAL A 532 0.37 5.75 -2.01
C VAL A 532 -0.17 7.00 -1.32
N ILE A 533 0.24 7.22 -0.08
CA ILE A 533 -0.23 8.30 0.80
C ILE A 533 0.94 9.23 1.07
N VAL A 534 1.01 10.34 0.32
CA VAL A 534 2.21 11.15 0.25
C VAL A 534 1.97 12.63 0.45
N ASN A 535 2.81 13.30 1.24
CA ASN A 535 2.80 14.76 1.41
C ASN A 535 1.46 15.36 1.86
N ASN A 536 0.61 14.60 2.55
CA ASN A 536 -0.64 15.12 3.11
C ASN A 536 -0.38 15.87 4.42
N VAL A 537 -1.24 16.81 4.76
CA VAL A 537 -1.24 17.54 6.04
C VAL A 537 -2.50 17.15 6.80
N CYS A 538 -2.33 16.54 7.98
CA CYS A 538 -3.44 16.19 8.87
C CYS A 538 -3.26 16.92 10.21
N LYS A 539 -4.27 17.67 10.64
CA LYS A 539 -4.12 18.63 11.73
C LYS A 539 -5.32 18.59 12.69
N LYS A 540 -5.02 18.31 13.96
CA LYS A 540 -5.94 18.49 15.09
C LYS A 540 -5.55 19.74 15.88
N THR A 541 -6.51 20.61 16.14
CA THR A 541 -6.33 21.90 16.82
C THR A 541 -7.21 22.01 18.05
N SER A 542 -7.15 23.14 18.75
CA SER A 542 -8.05 23.44 19.86
C SER A 542 -9.51 23.64 19.41
N GLU A 543 -9.74 23.92 18.12
CA GLU A 543 -11.08 24.10 17.57
C GLU A 543 -11.89 22.79 17.60
N TYR A 544 -11.22 21.65 17.44
CA TYR A 544 -11.84 20.33 17.59
C TYR A 544 -12.64 20.21 18.89
N GLU A 545 -12.11 20.68 20.01
CA GLU A 545 -12.79 20.56 21.31
C GLU A 545 -14.04 21.43 21.38
N THR A 546 -14.01 22.58 20.69
CA THR A 546 -15.17 23.49 20.62
C THR A 546 -16.29 22.88 19.79
N ILE A 547 -15.95 22.15 18.73
CA ILE A 547 -16.94 21.54 17.82
C ILE A 547 -17.38 20.16 18.35
N PHE A 548 -16.44 19.25 18.59
CA PHE A 548 -16.70 17.83 18.83
C PHE A 548 -16.44 17.36 20.27
N GLY A 549 -16.05 18.25 21.19
CA GLY A 549 -15.66 17.85 22.56
C GLY A 549 -16.71 17.01 23.28
N ALA A 550 -18.01 17.32 23.09
CA ALA A 550 -19.13 16.56 23.66
C ALA A 550 -19.33 15.15 23.05
N TYR A 551 -18.77 14.90 21.87
CA TYR A 551 -18.92 13.65 21.10
C TYR A 551 -17.63 12.79 21.12
N SER A 552 -16.55 13.29 21.74
CA SER A 552 -15.19 12.73 21.65
C SER A 552 -14.94 11.46 22.49
N LEU A 553 -15.72 11.21 23.55
CA LEU A 553 -15.48 10.15 24.54
C LEU A 553 -15.68 8.70 24.03
N LYS A 554 -16.04 8.51 22.77
CA LYS A 554 -16.42 7.21 22.20
C LYS A 554 -15.50 6.70 21.06
N GLU A 555 -14.57 7.52 20.56
CA GLU A 555 -13.98 7.28 19.22
C GLU A 555 -12.44 7.42 19.16
N ASN A 556 -11.83 6.80 18.13
CA ASN A 556 -10.39 6.84 17.89
C ASN A 556 -9.97 8.18 17.27
N ARG A 557 -9.62 9.16 18.10
CA ARG A 557 -9.15 10.48 17.66
C ARG A 557 -7.70 10.41 17.18
N GLN A 558 -7.48 10.54 15.87
CA GLN A 558 -6.14 10.47 15.26
C GLN A 558 -6.00 11.23 13.94
N ALA A 559 -4.78 11.58 13.56
CA ALA A 559 -4.52 12.31 12.31
C ALA A 559 -4.49 11.37 11.09
N LEU A 560 -3.79 10.23 11.19
CA LEU A 560 -3.67 9.27 10.09
C LEU A 560 -3.94 7.84 10.57
N ALA A 561 -4.74 7.09 9.84
CA ALA A 561 -4.87 5.65 10.02
C ALA A 561 -4.62 4.96 8.68
N ALA A 562 -3.70 4.00 8.65
CA ALA A 562 -3.48 3.19 7.47
C ALA A 562 -3.40 1.70 7.83
N ALA A 563 -4.32 0.93 7.27
CA ALA A 563 -4.42 -0.51 7.39
C ALA A 563 -4.49 -1.10 5.98
N GLY A 564 -3.41 -1.65 5.45
CA GLY A 564 -3.36 -2.05 4.04
C GLY A 564 -2.25 -3.01 3.68
N PHE A 565 -2.30 -3.49 2.44
CA PHE A 565 -1.28 -4.37 1.86
C PHE A 565 -0.41 -3.57 0.89
N ASN A 566 0.91 -3.61 1.04
CA ASN A 566 1.85 -2.96 0.12
C ASN A 566 1.65 -1.43 -0.04
N CYS A 567 1.32 -0.73 1.05
CA CYS A 567 1.10 0.72 1.01
C CYS A 567 2.38 1.53 1.25
N ASN A 568 2.47 2.74 0.70
CA ASN A 568 3.57 3.68 0.90
C ASN A 568 3.06 4.95 1.58
N ILE A 569 3.60 5.27 2.76
CA ILE A 569 3.20 6.43 3.57
C ILE A 569 4.42 7.29 3.81
N LEU A 570 4.52 8.40 3.08
CA LEU A 570 5.75 9.18 2.92
C LEU A 570 5.48 10.69 3.04
N GLY A 571 6.37 11.46 3.67
CA GLY A 571 6.33 12.92 3.61
C GLY A 571 5.11 13.61 4.24
N ASN A 572 4.22 12.87 4.93
CA ASN A 572 3.00 13.43 5.52
C ASN A 572 3.34 14.27 6.76
N ARG A 573 2.59 15.33 7.04
CA ARG A 573 2.76 16.19 8.22
C ARG A 573 1.55 16.03 9.14
N LEU A 574 1.77 15.38 10.27
CA LEU A 574 0.75 15.03 11.24
C LEU A 574 0.90 15.91 12.48
N TYR A 575 -0.15 16.66 12.80
CA TYR A 575 -0.19 17.53 13.97
C TYR A 575 -1.33 17.08 14.87
N THR A 576 -1.00 16.62 16.07
CA THR A 576 -1.97 16.27 17.12
C THR A 576 -1.76 17.06 18.40
N THR A 577 -2.74 17.00 19.29
CA THR A 577 -2.70 17.55 20.64
C THR A 577 -2.53 16.41 21.66
N LYS A 578 -2.25 16.76 22.91
CA LYS A 578 -2.15 15.81 24.02
C LYS A 578 -3.46 15.06 24.35
N ASN A 579 -4.60 15.55 23.86
CA ASN A 579 -5.92 14.94 24.09
C ASN A 579 -6.27 13.90 23.02
N ASP A 580 -5.49 13.82 21.93
CA ASP A 580 -5.69 12.84 20.87
C ASP A 580 -5.22 11.45 21.31
N ASN A 581 -5.89 10.39 20.82
CA ASN A 581 -5.48 9.02 21.12
C ASN A 581 -4.13 8.71 20.49
N LEU A 582 -3.97 9.05 19.20
CA LEU A 582 -2.81 8.68 18.38
C LEU A 582 -2.46 9.76 17.37
N SER A 583 -1.16 9.98 17.14
CA SER A 583 -0.74 10.73 15.95
C SER A 583 -1.02 9.97 14.67
N TYR A 584 -0.74 8.67 14.68
CA TYR A 584 -1.14 7.76 13.61
C TYR A 584 -1.31 6.32 14.09
N SER A 585 -2.03 5.52 13.32
CA SER A 585 -2.09 4.06 13.43
C SER A 585 -1.72 3.37 12.12
N ALA A 586 -1.00 2.26 12.24
CA ALA A 586 -0.51 1.45 11.14
C ALA A 586 -0.83 -0.04 11.38
N SER A 587 -1.43 -0.72 10.40
CA SER A 587 -1.61 -2.18 10.40
C SER A 587 -1.58 -2.75 8.97
N GLY A 588 -1.54 -4.07 8.83
CA GLY A 588 -1.40 -4.75 7.53
C GLY A 588 0.05 -5.12 7.20
N THR A 589 0.30 -5.58 5.97
CA THR A 589 1.57 -6.19 5.57
C THR A 589 2.21 -5.50 4.35
N ASN A 590 3.54 -5.54 4.28
CA ASN A 590 4.41 -4.81 3.35
C ASN A 590 4.16 -3.29 3.26
N THR A 591 3.62 -2.66 4.31
CA THR A 591 3.42 -1.20 4.33
C THR A 591 4.70 -0.49 4.77
N ILE A 592 5.10 0.54 4.01
CA ILE A 592 6.26 1.40 4.27
C ILE A 592 5.79 2.68 4.96
N PHE A 593 6.28 2.92 6.18
CA PHE A 593 6.17 4.20 6.88
C PHE A 593 7.57 4.81 7.00
N ASP A 594 7.84 5.81 6.18
CA ASP A 594 9.18 6.40 6.05
C ASP A 594 9.47 7.54 7.04
N ASP A 595 10.76 7.85 7.25
CA ASP A 595 11.23 8.93 8.14
C ASP A 595 10.96 10.34 7.61
N THR A 596 10.48 10.46 6.38
CA THR A 596 10.02 11.73 5.80
C THR A 596 8.69 12.21 6.38
N ASN A 597 7.94 11.35 7.08
CA ASN A 597 6.72 11.79 7.78
C ASN A 597 7.09 12.63 9.00
N PHE A 598 6.54 13.83 9.09
CA PHE A 598 6.66 14.71 10.25
C PHE A 598 5.52 14.43 11.24
N ILE A 599 5.86 14.26 12.52
CA ILE A 599 4.92 14.11 13.62
C ILE A 599 5.35 15.11 14.70
N ASN A 600 4.42 15.93 15.19
CA ASN A 600 4.72 16.83 16.30
C ASN A 600 4.78 16.07 17.65
N ASP A 601 5.34 16.70 18.69
CA ASP A 601 5.47 16.13 20.05
C ASP A 601 4.11 15.99 20.80
N GLY A 602 3.00 15.82 20.07
CA GLY A 602 1.65 15.60 20.59
C GLY A 602 1.43 14.17 21.09
N ALA A 603 0.35 13.52 20.61
CA ALA A 603 -0.01 12.16 21.01
C ALA A 603 0.99 11.11 20.50
N SER A 604 1.18 10.01 21.26
CA SER A 604 2.06 8.90 20.89
C SER A 604 1.62 8.21 19.59
N GLY A 605 2.56 7.68 18.81
CA GLY A 605 2.25 6.75 17.71
C GLY A 605 1.92 5.35 18.23
N TYR A 606 0.97 4.64 17.60
CA TYR A 606 0.69 3.23 17.89
C TYR A 606 0.84 2.40 16.63
N ILE A 607 1.69 1.37 16.72
CA ILE A 607 1.91 0.41 15.65
C ILE A 607 1.61 -0.98 16.18
N ARG A 608 0.72 -1.69 15.50
CA ARG A 608 0.42 -3.09 15.76
C ARG A 608 1.33 -3.93 14.86
N GLU A 609 2.24 -4.71 15.45
CA GLU A 609 3.04 -5.76 14.76
C GLU A 609 4.15 -5.25 13.81
N VAL A 610 4.92 -4.27 14.28
CA VAL A 610 5.98 -3.52 13.56
C VAL A 610 6.91 -4.35 12.66
N LEU A 611 7.42 -5.49 13.11
CA LEU A 611 8.69 -6.03 12.58
C LEU A 611 8.56 -7.33 11.77
N PHE A 612 7.37 -7.90 11.61
CA PHE A 612 7.16 -9.06 10.74
C PHE A 612 6.60 -8.66 9.37
N ALA A 613 5.99 -7.47 9.27
CA ALA A 613 5.15 -7.13 8.13
C ALA A 613 5.24 -5.68 7.66
N GLN A 614 6.03 -4.82 8.29
CA GLN A 614 6.12 -3.39 7.92
C GLN A 614 7.57 -2.96 7.85
N LYS A 615 7.85 -1.95 7.03
CA LYS A 615 9.20 -1.36 6.89
C LYS A 615 9.20 0.04 7.45
N PHE A 616 10.10 0.29 8.40
CA PHE A 616 10.28 1.59 9.03
C PHE A 616 11.66 2.14 8.72
N LYS A 617 11.78 3.46 8.68
CA LYS A 617 13.07 4.13 8.71
C LYS A 617 13.07 5.11 9.88
N ASN A 618 14.09 5.04 10.74
CA ASN A 618 14.31 5.86 11.92
C ASN A 618 13.09 6.08 12.84
N TYR A 619 12.18 5.09 12.96
CA TYR A 619 11.02 5.22 13.83
C TYR A 619 11.45 5.22 15.29
N LYS A 620 11.07 6.25 16.05
CA LYS A 620 11.42 6.40 17.47
C LYS A 620 10.21 6.19 18.35
N GLY A 621 10.42 5.48 19.46
CA GLY A 621 9.40 5.30 20.49
C GLY A 621 10.01 5.17 21.88
N VAL A 622 9.16 5.11 22.88
CA VAL A 622 9.53 4.89 24.28
C VAL A 622 8.72 3.76 24.88
N THR A 623 9.31 3.02 25.81
CA THR A 623 8.65 2.02 26.64
C THR A 623 9.22 2.07 28.04
N THR A 624 8.48 1.50 29.01
CA THR A 624 8.88 1.44 30.41
C THR A 624 9.09 -0.02 30.78
N PRO A 625 10.34 -0.54 30.75
CA PRO A 625 10.64 -1.92 31.12
C PRO A 625 10.28 -2.19 32.58
N VAL A 626 9.75 -3.36 32.87
CA VAL A 626 9.45 -3.89 34.21
C VAL A 626 10.29 -5.14 34.48
N LEU A 627 10.32 -5.59 35.74
CA LEU A 627 10.96 -6.86 36.12
C LEU A 627 10.12 -8.05 35.62
N ARG A 628 10.79 -9.09 35.13
CA ARG A 628 10.15 -10.31 34.61
C ARG A 628 10.60 -11.53 35.41
N ALA A 629 9.68 -12.48 35.63
CA ALA A 629 9.85 -13.73 36.40
C ALA A 629 10.49 -13.54 37.80
N SER A 630 9.67 -13.51 38.86
CA SER A 630 10.04 -13.61 40.29
C SER A 630 11.50 -13.23 40.63
N SER A 631 11.88 -11.97 40.36
CA SER A 631 13.18 -11.43 40.72
C SER A 631 13.23 -11.29 42.23
N ASN A 632 13.63 -12.39 42.89
CA ASN A 632 13.77 -12.58 44.33
C ASN A 632 14.32 -11.31 44.99
N ASN A 633 13.47 -10.58 45.71
CA ASN A 633 13.80 -9.40 46.51
C ASN A 633 14.45 -8.22 45.74
N VAL A 634 14.22 -8.07 44.44
CA VAL A 634 14.63 -6.89 43.65
C VAL A 634 13.43 -5.97 43.43
N THR A 635 13.62 -4.66 43.61
CA THR A 635 12.65 -3.60 43.32
C THR A 635 13.21 -2.66 42.26
N LEU A 636 12.41 -2.38 41.24
CA LEU A 636 12.70 -1.38 40.21
C LEU A 636 12.16 -0.02 40.69
N ILE A 637 13.05 0.90 41.05
CA ILE A 637 12.70 2.26 41.53
C ILE A 637 12.17 3.09 40.36
N SER A 638 12.85 3.01 39.21
CA SER A 638 12.44 3.64 37.96
C SER A 638 13.10 2.95 36.78
N SER A 639 12.47 3.02 35.61
CA SER A 639 13.03 2.52 34.36
C SER A 639 12.56 3.37 33.18
N SER A 640 13.37 3.38 32.13
CA SER A 640 13.02 3.98 30.85
C SER A 640 13.76 3.25 29.74
N ALA A 641 13.12 3.09 28.60
CA ALA A 641 13.78 2.67 27.38
C ALA A 641 13.28 3.50 26.20
N ALA A 642 14.19 4.18 25.51
CA ALA A 642 13.93 4.72 24.18
C ALA A 642 14.34 3.67 23.14
N TYR A 643 13.64 3.62 22.01
CA TYR A 643 14.01 2.72 20.92
C TYR A 643 13.91 3.37 19.55
N THR A 644 14.77 2.93 18.64
CA THR A 644 14.78 3.32 17.23
C THR A 644 14.67 2.08 16.35
N ILE A 645 13.78 2.11 15.35
CA ILE A 645 13.55 1.03 14.39
C ILE A 645 13.98 1.47 13.00
N ASN A 646 14.81 0.66 12.37
CA ASN A 646 15.32 0.81 11.02
C ASN A 646 15.22 -0.53 10.31
N ASP A 647 14.20 -0.67 9.47
CA ASP A 647 13.82 -1.88 8.77
C ASP A 647 13.60 -3.04 9.76
N ASN A 648 14.38 -4.12 9.63
CA ASN A 648 14.34 -5.24 10.57
C ASN A 648 15.23 -5.05 11.82
N SER A 649 15.89 -3.89 11.96
CA SER A 649 16.77 -3.60 13.10
C SER A 649 16.08 -2.70 14.12
N ILE A 650 16.26 -3.01 15.40
CA ILE A 650 15.83 -2.18 16.52
C ILE A 650 16.98 -1.96 17.50
N ILE A 651 17.10 -0.73 17.98
CA ILE A 651 18.08 -0.32 18.99
C ILE A 651 17.32 0.24 20.18
N TYR A 652 17.57 -0.30 21.36
CA TYR A 652 17.05 0.20 22.64
C TYR A 652 18.16 0.87 23.44
N GLU A 653 17.87 2.03 24.01
CA GLU A 653 18.67 2.70 25.03
C GLU A 653 17.92 2.57 26.37
N ILE A 654 18.43 1.71 27.25
CA ILE A 654 17.74 1.26 28.46
C ILE A 654 18.44 1.84 29.69
N ASP A 655 17.67 2.39 30.63
CA ASP A 655 18.14 2.82 31.95
C ASP A 655 17.30 2.17 33.05
N LEU A 656 17.97 1.48 33.97
CA LEU A 656 17.38 0.76 35.10
C LEU A 656 17.92 1.33 36.41
N HIS A 657 17.01 1.68 37.33
CA HIS A 657 17.33 2.11 38.69
C HIS A 657 16.70 1.14 39.68
N LEU A 658 17.53 0.47 40.47
CA LEU A 658 17.19 -0.76 41.18
C LEU A 658 17.62 -0.68 42.67
N THR A 659 16.96 -1.48 43.50
CA THR A 659 17.43 -1.85 44.84
C THR A 659 17.07 -3.30 45.12
N ALA A 660 17.83 -3.99 45.96
CA ALA A 660 17.52 -5.37 46.35
C ALA A 660 17.83 -5.65 47.83
N ASN A 661 17.24 -6.72 48.35
CA ASN A 661 17.50 -7.25 49.69
C ASN A 661 17.82 -8.76 49.60
N GLY A 662 18.93 -9.08 48.93
CA GLY A 662 19.32 -10.44 48.56
C GLY A 662 18.56 -10.97 47.34
N GLY A 663 18.74 -12.26 47.01
CA GLY A 663 18.06 -12.91 45.88
C GLY A 663 18.97 -13.91 45.17
N ASN A 664 18.41 -14.75 44.31
CA ASN A 664 19.14 -15.75 43.52
C ASN A 664 18.71 -15.69 42.04
N GLY A 665 19.58 -16.10 41.11
CA GLY A 665 19.27 -16.19 39.68
C GLY A 665 19.80 -15.00 38.86
N ASN A 666 19.35 -14.90 37.60
CA ASN A 666 19.61 -13.74 36.74
C ASN A 666 18.53 -12.68 36.90
N LEU A 667 18.81 -11.46 36.44
CA LEU A 667 17.84 -10.37 36.40
C LEU A 667 17.19 -10.31 35.01
N TYR A 668 15.86 -10.34 34.94
CA TYR A 668 15.13 -10.24 33.67
C TYR A 668 14.30 -8.96 33.63
N VAL A 669 14.36 -8.24 32.50
CA VAL A 669 13.61 -7.00 32.26
C VAL A 669 12.89 -7.03 30.93
N GLY A 670 11.72 -6.38 30.84
CA GLY A 670 10.85 -6.29 29.65
C GLY A 670 9.50 -5.68 30.04
N THR A 671 8.50 -5.45 29.21
CA THR A 671 8.35 -5.92 27.83
C THR A 671 8.93 -4.91 26.85
N PHE A 672 9.85 -5.36 26.01
CA PHE A 672 10.26 -4.66 24.81
C PHE A 672 9.23 -4.95 23.71
N THR A 673 8.07 -4.30 23.80
CA THR A 673 6.85 -4.62 23.02
C THR A 673 7.06 -4.82 21.52
N PRO A 674 7.89 -4.02 20.81
CA PRO A 674 8.19 -4.27 19.40
C PRO A 674 8.75 -5.67 19.08
N LEU A 675 9.38 -6.34 20.04
CA LEU A 675 9.98 -7.68 19.88
C LEU A 675 9.08 -8.84 20.30
N SER A 676 7.86 -8.56 20.76
CA SER A 676 6.96 -9.59 21.31
C SER A 676 6.56 -10.64 20.26
N GLY A 677 6.89 -11.90 20.52
CA GLY A 677 6.57 -13.03 19.64
C GLY A 677 7.38 -13.09 18.34
N LEU A 678 8.49 -12.36 18.27
CA LEU A 678 9.37 -12.30 17.10
C LEU A 678 10.61 -13.16 17.30
N LEU A 679 11.26 -13.56 16.21
CA LEU A 679 12.55 -14.25 16.23
C LEU A 679 13.67 -13.25 15.93
N LEU A 680 14.81 -13.36 16.60
CA LEU A 680 15.99 -12.54 16.30
C LEU A 680 16.97 -13.32 15.41
N GLU A 681 17.43 -12.71 14.32
CA GLU A 681 18.56 -13.21 13.52
C GLU A 681 19.90 -12.90 14.18
N LYS A 682 19.99 -11.71 14.78
CA LYS A 682 21.19 -11.19 15.44
C LYS A 682 20.79 -10.34 16.63
N GLN A 683 21.64 -10.31 17.63
CA GLN A 683 21.52 -9.39 18.74
C GLN A 683 22.90 -8.97 19.25
N SER A 684 22.96 -7.79 19.86
CA SER A 684 24.11 -7.33 20.64
C SER A 684 23.61 -6.45 21.78
N VAL A 685 23.98 -6.77 23.01
CA VAL A 685 23.67 -5.92 24.15
C VAL A 685 24.96 -5.48 24.82
N GLU A 686 25.13 -4.17 24.93
CA GLU A 686 26.26 -3.53 25.58
C GLU A 686 25.80 -2.96 26.92
N VAL A 687 26.48 -3.31 28.00
CA VAL A 687 26.30 -2.67 29.30
C VAL A 687 27.19 -1.44 29.34
N THR A 688 26.61 -0.25 29.19
CA THR A 688 27.36 1.01 29.02
C THR A 688 27.71 1.69 30.34
N TYR A 689 26.97 1.38 31.42
CA TYR A 689 27.21 1.97 32.72
C TYR A 689 26.66 1.09 33.84
N VAL A 690 27.43 0.93 34.93
CA VAL A 690 27.02 0.22 36.15
C VAL A 690 27.53 0.99 37.36
N SER A 691 26.67 1.19 38.37
CA SER A 691 27.09 1.71 39.68
C SER A 691 26.20 1.19 40.80
N GLY A 692 26.69 1.18 42.04
CA GLY A 692 25.89 0.87 43.23
C GLY A 692 25.72 -0.62 43.54
N MET A 693 26.53 -1.50 42.92
CA MET A 693 26.60 -2.92 43.28
C MET A 693 27.15 -3.11 44.70
N ASN A 694 26.72 -4.18 45.39
CA ASN A 694 27.18 -4.53 46.73
C ASN A 694 28.41 -5.48 46.71
N ASN A 695 28.91 -5.89 47.88
CA ASN A 695 30.13 -6.69 48.04
C ASN A 695 30.05 -8.12 47.44
N ASN A 696 28.87 -8.62 47.10
CA ASN A 696 28.74 -9.91 46.40
C ASN A 696 29.16 -9.79 44.93
N PHE A 697 29.18 -8.58 44.37
CA PHE A 697 29.74 -8.31 43.05
C PHE A 697 31.27 -8.23 43.14
N LEU A 698 31.92 -9.39 43.13
CA LEU A 698 33.36 -9.54 43.38
C LEU A 698 34.20 -8.68 42.43
N PRO A 699 35.34 -8.11 42.88
CA PRO A 699 36.27 -7.39 42.02
C PRO A 699 36.73 -8.24 40.82
N GLY A 700 36.56 -7.74 39.60
CA GLY A 700 36.79 -8.50 38.36
C GLY A 700 35.54 -9.20 37.80
N SER A 701 34.36 -9.00 38.40
CA SER A 701 33.09 -9.40 37.79
C SER A 701 32.71 -8.47 36.64
N GLU A 702 32.20 -9.04 35.54
CA GLU A 702 31.72 -8.29 34.37
C GLU A 702 30.25 -8.60 34.13
N LEU A 703 29.42 -7.56 33.97
CA LEU A 703 28.03 -7.73 33.53
C LEU A 703 27.97 -7.96 32.03
N PHE A 704 27.06 -8.84 31.63
CA PHE A 704 26.65 -8.98 30.24
C PHE A 704 25.14 -9.18 30.18
N ALA A 705 24.57 -8.98 29.00
CA ALA A 705 23.16 -9.11 28.78
C ALA A 705 22.84 -9.62 27.38
N TYR A 706 21.62 -10.13 27.20
CA TYR A 706 21.11 -10.63 25.92
C TYR A 706 19.58 -10.72 25.96
N PHE A 707 18.94 -10.50 24.81
CA PHE A 707 17.54 -10.84 24.59
C PHE A 707 17.34 -12.35 24.69
N LEU A 708 16.23 -12.76 25.32
CA LEU A 708 15.89 -14.17 25.42
C LEU A 708 15.49 -14.74 24.05
N ALA A 709 15.89 -15.97 23.77
CA ALA A 709 15.58 -16.63 22.50
C ALA A 709 14.09 -17.01 22.35
N ASP A 710 13.38 -17.24 23.46
CA ASP A 710 11.97 -17.66 23.50
C ASP A 710 10.99 -16.51 23.69
N ASP A 711 11.43 -15.44 24.34
CA ASP A 711 10.71 -14.18 24.44
C ASP A 711 11.66 -13.00 24.22
N PRO A 712 11.98 -12.64 22.96
CA PRO A 712 12.83 -11.50 22.65
C PRO A 712 12.31 -10.15 23.16
N ALA A 713 11.07 -10.08 23.65
CA ALA A 713 10.60 -8.92 24.39
C ALA A 713 11.14 -8.85 25.83
N GLN A 714 12.03 -9.76 26.22
CA GLN A 714 12.73 -9.76 27.50
C GLN A 714 14.24 -9.83 27.30
N LEU A 715 14.96 -9.25 28.26
CA LEU A 715 16.41 -9.20 28.30
C LEU A 715 16.90 -9.78 29.63
N CYS A 716 17.83 -10.73 29.56
CA CYS A 716 18.54 -11.31 30.70
C CYS A 716 19.79 -10.47 30.98
N ILE A 717 20.04 -10.17 32.26
CA ILE A 717 21.27 -9.56 32.76
C ILE A 717 21.92 -10.58 33.71
N ALA A 718 23.16 -10.93 33.39
CA ALA A 718 23.98 -11.93 34.08
C ALA A 718 25.41 -11.41 34.30
N ARG A 719 26.24 -12.14 35.06
CA ARG A 719 27.66 -11.80 35.23
C ARG A 719 28.61 -12.94 34.91
N ARG A 720 29.82 -12.56 34.55
CA ARG A 720 31.00 -13.44 34.50
C ARG A 720 31.96 -13.10 35.61
N TYR A 721 32.68 -14.09 36.09
CA TYR A 721 33.84 -13.93 36.96
C TYR A 721 34.94 -14.89 36.48
N GLY A 722 35.95 -14.35 35.80
CA GLY A 722 36.88 -15.18 35.03
C GLY A 722 36.17 -15.93 33.90
N SER A 723 36.33 -17.25 33.85
CA SER A 723 35.64 -18.12 32.88
C SER A 723 34.22 -18.52 33.30
N ASP A 724 33.82 -18.24 34.54
CA ASP A 724 32.58 -18.75 35.11
C ASP A 724 31.43 -17.78 34.84
N ILE A 725 30.32 -18.30 34.32
CA ILE A 725 29.03 -17.59 34.29
C ILE A 725 28.33 -17.86 35.62
N ILE A 726 27.97 -16.80 36.34
CA ILE A 726 27.35 -16.90 37.67
C ILE A 726 25.99 -16.22 37.64
N SER A 727 24.96 -16.97 38.01
CA SER A 727 23.56 -16.54 37.98
C SER A 727 23.07 -16.08 39.35
N ASP A 728 23.55 -14.92 39.81
CA ASP A 728 23.26 -14.35 41.13
C ASP A 728 23.14 -12.81 41.15
N ILE A 729 22.81 -12.19 40.01
CA ILE A 729 22.71 -10.71 39.89
C ILE A 729 21.82 -10.08 40.97
N PRO A 730 20.62 -10.60 41.30
CA PRO A 730 19.81 -10.08 42.41
C PRO A 730 20.57 -9.98 43.74
N ALA A 731 21.46 -10.92 44.05
CA ALA A 731 22.28 -10.90 45.27
C ALA A 731 23.34 -9.77 45.26
N CYS A 732 23.72 -9.32 44.07
CA CYS A 732 24.77 -8.32 43.84
C CYS A 732 24.24 -6.88 43.82
N ILE A 733 22.93 -6.69 43.70
CA ILE A 733 22.29 -5.36 43.64
C ILE A 733 22.34 -4.71 45.04
N GLY A 734 22.93 -3.51 45.12
CA GLY A 734 22.90 -2.65 46.30
C GLY A 734 21.79 -1.60 46.24
N THR A 735 21.70 -0.75 47.28
CA THR A 735 20.74 0.36 47.33
C THR A 735 21.06 1.41 46.26
N GLY A 736 20.11 1.71 45.37
CA GLY A 736 20.28 2.73 44.31
C GLY A 736 21.16 2.28 43.15
N THR A 737 21.25 0.98 42.89
CA THR A 737 21.99 0.43 41.75
C THR A 737 21.46 1.01 40.43
N ARG A 738 22.37 1.43 39.54
CA ARG A 738 22.04 1.91 38.18
C ARG A 738 22.72 1.02 37.15
N ILE A 739 21.96 0.59 36.14
CA ILE A 739 22.45 -0.16 34.99
C ILE A 739 21.91 0.50 33.72
N ARG A 740 22.80 0.88 32.80
CA ARG A 740 22.43 1.35 31.46
C ARG A 740 22.89 0.39 30.39
N LEU A 741 22.05 0.16 29.39
CA LEU A 741 22.31 -0.77 28.31
C LEU A 741 21.97 -0.16 26.95
N ILE A 742 22.74 -0.53 25.93
CA ILE A 742 22.36 -0.38 24.52
C ILE A 742 22.10 -1.78 23.97
N ALA A 743 20.84 -2.09 23.65
CA ALA A 743 20.44 -3.40 23.16
C ALA A 743 19.99 -3.31 21.71
N LYS A 744 20.72 -3.96 20.80
CA LYS A 744 20.42 -4.02 19.37
C LYS A 744 19.90 -5.40 19.02
N ALA A 745 18.83 -5.46 18.24
CA ALA A 745 18.27 -6.70 17.72
C ALA A 745 17.99 -6.54 16.22
N THR A 746 18.24 -7.61 15.47
CA THR A 746 17.83 -7.77 14.07
C THR A 746 16.78 -8.87 14.07
N VAL A 747 15.57 -8.54 13.64
CA VAL A 747 14.42 -9.46 13.61
C VAL A 747 14.43 -10.28 12.33
N ASN A 748 14.07 -11.55 12.45
CA ASN A 748 13.75 -12.39 11.31
C ASN A 748 12.33 -12.06 10.83
N THR A 749 12.23 -11.54 9.61
CA THR A 749 10.96 -11.09 9.02
C THR A 749 10.18 -12.21 8.33
N THR A 750 10.63 -13.47 8.44
CA THR A 750 10.06 -14.61 7.71
C THR A 750 9.60 -15.75 8.60
N THR A 751 10.17 -15.88 9.81
CA THR A 751 9.88 -16.99 10.74
C THR A 751 9.66 -16.43 12.15
N LYS A 752 8.59 -16.84 12.82
CA LYS A 752 8.33 -16.47 14.23
C LYS A 752 9.05 -17.41 15.19
N THR A 753 9.17 -17.01 16.45
CA THR A 753 9.92 -17.74 17.50
C THR A 753 9.47 -19.19 17.71
N ASN A 754 8.19 -19.49 17.44
CA ASN A 754 7.62 -20.83 17.61
C ASN A 754 7.81 -21.73 16.39
N ASP A 755 8.27 -21.18 15.26
CA ASP A 755 8.45 -21.91 14.00
C ASP A 755 9.94 -22.19 13.68
N ALA A 756 10.86 -21.65 14.49
CA ALA A 756 12.31 -21.77 14.30
C ALA A 756 12.86 -23.13 14.80
N THR A 757 13.91 -23.64 14.14
CA THR A 757 14.63 -24.85 14.55
C THR A 757 15.21 -24.70 15.97
N GLY A 758 14.78 -25.56 16.89
CA GLY A 758 15.29 -25.63 18.26
C GLY A 758 16.21 -26.83 18.50
N ILE A 759 16.38 -27.17 19.77
CA ILE A 759 17.08 -28.35 20.26
C ILE A 759 16.07 -29.20 21.02
N SER A 760 15.83 -30.42 20.57
CA SER A 760 14.87 -31.31 21.21
C SER A 760 15.57 -32.49 21.89
N LEU A 761 15.30 -32.71 23.17
CA LEU A 761 15.99 -33.72 23.98
C LEU A 761 15.05 -34.89 24.27
N PHE A 762 15.47 -36.10 23.90
CA PHE A 762 14.71 -37.34 24.07
C PHE A 762 15.56 -38.41 24.75
N GLY A 763 15.13 -38.86 25.92
CA GLY A 763 15.84 -39.90 26.65
C GLY A 763 15.44 -40.00 28.11
N HIS A 764 16.35 -40.55 28.92
CA HIS A 764 16.11 -40.83 30.33
C HIS A 764 16.78 -39.80 31.26
N SER A 765 17.07 -40.22 32.49
CA SER A 765 17.54 -39.42 33.62
C SER A 765 18.66 -38.43 33.32
N PHE A 766 19.62 -38.78 32.46
CA PHE A 766 20.72 -37.89 32.08
C PHE A 766 20.24 -36.67 31.26
N LEU A 767 19.33 -36.88 30.31
CA LEU A 767 18.75 -35.79 29.51
C LEU A 767 17.61 -35.06 30.22
N SER A 768 16.96 -35.68 31.21
CA SER A 768 15.95 -35.00 32.01
C SER A 768 16.54 -34.00 33.02
N GLU A 769 17.86 -33.99 33.22
CA GLU A 769 18.51 -33.02 34.09
C GLU A 769 18.48 -31.62 33.44
N GLN A 770 17.77 -30.71 34.11
CA GLN A 770 17.54 -29.35 33.62
C GLN A 770 18.86 -28.60 33.35
N GLY A 771 19.89 -28.81 34.19
CA GLY A 771 21.19 -28.18 33.99
C GLY A 771 21.86 -28.51 32.65
N PHE A 772 21.67 -29.72 32.14
CA PHE A 772 22.22 -30.13 30.85
C PHE A 772 21.50 -29.43 29.68
N ALA A 773 20.17 -29.49 29.66
CA ALA A 773 19.37 -28.83 28.62
C ALA A 773 19.66 -27.32 28.57
N ASN A 774 19.85 -26.71 29.74
CA ASN A 774 20.18 -25.30 29.85
C ASN A 774 21.57 -24.99 29.28
N GLY A 775 22.61 -25.72 29.70
CA GLY A 775 23.98 -25.46 29.24
C GLY A 775 24.14 -25.62 27.72
N VAL A 776 23.46 -26.61 27.12
CA VAL A 776 23.49 -26.83 25.67
C VAL A 776 22.79 -25.69 24.93
N SER A 777 21.59 -25.31 25.39
CA SER A 777 20.80 -24.23 24.81
C SER A 777 21.50 -22.87 24.94
N GLU A 778 22.10 -22.57 26.09
CA GLU A 778 22.88 -21.35 26.33
C GLU A 778 24.11 -21.28 25.43
N SER A 779 24.86 -22.38 25.33
CA SER A 779 26.05 -22.45 24.48
C SER A 779 25.75 -22.26 22.99
N LEU A 780 24.54 -22.63 22.55
CA LEU A 780 24.13 -22.58 21.15
C LEU A 780 23.23 -21.39 20.80
N GLY A 781 22.67 -20.69 21.79
CA GLY A 781 21.70 -19.62 21.57
C GLY A 781 20.37 -20.11 20.97
N LEU A 782 20.02 -21.38 21.14
CA LEU A 782 18.81 -22.02 20.60
C LEU A 782 17.88 -22.45 21.71
N ARG A 783 16.56 -22.51 21.46
CA ARG A 783 15.57 -23.00 22.43
C ARG A 783 15.73 -24.51 22.66
N ALA A 784 15.75 -24.95 23.92
CA ALA A 784 15.69 -26.36 24.30
C ALA A 784 14.25 -26.80 24.64
N PHE A 785 13.76 -27.81 23.92
CA PHE A 785 12.50 -28.52 24.16
C PHE A 785 12.82 -29.88 24.76
N ASN A 786 12.65 -30.02 26.08
CA ASN A 786 13.07 -31.22 26.78
C ASN A 786 11.90 -32.18 27.02
N TYR A 787 11.91 -33.30 26.29
CA TYR A 787 10.92 -34.38 26.36
C TYR A 787 11.39 -35.57 27.19
N ALA A 788 12.62 -35.52 27.73
CA ALA A 788 13.18 -36.60 28.52
C ALA A 788 12.48 -36.77 29.88
N ARG A 789 12.52 -37.98 30.41
CA ARG A 789 11.98 -38.30 31.73
C ARG A 789 12.90 -39.27 32.47
N GLY A 790 13.25 -38.94 33.71
CA GLY A 790 13.98 -39.85 34.58
C GLY A 790 13.27 -41.21 34.71
N GLY A 791 14.02 -42.30 34.51
CA GLY A 791 13.47 -43.67 34.54
C GLY A 791 12.69 -44.10 33.28
N ALA A 792 12.63 -43.30 32.22
CA ALA A 792 12.06 -43.72 30.94
C ALA A 792 12.92 -44.78 30.24
N ASN A 793 12.26 -45.72 29.56
CA ASN A 793 12.89 -46.68 28.68
C ASN A 793 12.90 -46.15 27.22
N SER A 794 13.59 -46.83 26.29
CA SER A 794 13.66 -46.37 24.90
C SER A 794 12.34 -46.50 24.16
N THR A 795 11.51 -47.49 24.50
CA THR A 795 10.18 -47.67 23.88
C THR A 795 9.24 -46.54 24.24
N GLU A 796 9.21 -46.12 25.52
CA GLU A 796 8.51 -44.93 25.97
C GLU A 796 9.00 -43.73 25.16
N THR A 797 10.33 -43.53 25.10
CA THR A 797 10.91 -42.39 24.38
C THR A 797 10.52 -42.37 22.91
N ALA A 798 10.48 -43.52 22.24
CA ALA A 798 10.02 -43.65 20.86
C ALA A 798 8.51 -43.34 20.69
N LEU A 799 7.67 -43.65 21.67
CA LEU A 799 6.26 -43.25 21.69
C LEU A 799 6.10 -41.74 21.93
N VAL A 800 6.89 -41.15 22.84
CA VAL A 800 6.89 -39.68 23.06
C VAL A 800 7.31 -38.94 21.80
N PHE A 801 8.33 -39.46 21.11
CA PHE A 801 8.79 -38.93 19.84
C PHE A 801 7.76 -39.13 18.71
N GLY A 802 6.82 -40.06 18.88
CA GLY A 802 5.86 -40.46 17.85
C GLY A 802 6.48 -41.27 16.72
N ALA A 803 7.56 -42.01 16.99
CA ALA A 803 8.13 -43.03 16.11
C ALA A 803 7.30 -44.33 16.13
N TYR A 804 6.61 -44.58 17.24
CA TYR A 804 5.61 -45.64 17.38
C TYR A 804 4.23 -45.06 17.67
N LYS A 805 3.20 -45.87 17.40
CA LYS A 805 1.81 -45.60 17.78
C LYS A 805 1.20 -46.89 18.33
N ASN A 806 0.70 -46.81 19.55
CA ASN A 806 -0.04 -47.91 20.17
C ASN A 806 -1.53 -47.54 20.25
N SER A 807 -2.38 -48.55 20.13
CA SER A 807 -3.83 -48.38 20.17
C SER A 807 -4.38 -48.87 21.50
N TYR A 808 -5.29 -48.09 22.08
CA TYR A 808 -5.90 -48.39 23.37
C TYR A 808 -7.42 -48.20 23.32
N MET A 809 -8.14 -48.92 24.18
CA MET A 809 -9.55 -48.67 24.48
C MET A 809 -9.75 -48.51 25.99
N PRO A 810 -10.64 -47.61 26.43
CA PRO A 810 -11.02 -47.50 27.83
C PRO A 810 -11.78 -48.75 28.30
N ALA A 811 -11.62 -49.11 29.57
CA ALA A 811 -12.38 -50.17 30.21
C ALA A 811 -13.89 -49.88 30.09
N GLY A 812 -14.66 -50.86 29.61
CA GLY A 812 -16.08 -50.69 29.30
C GLY A 812 -16.38 -49.94 27.99
N GLY A 813 -15.36 -49.60 27.19
CA GLY A 813 -15.52 -49.01 25.86
C GLY A 813 -15.97 -47.53 25.86
N VAL A 814 -15.86 -46.83 26.99
CA VAL A 814 -16.29 -45.42 27.11
C VAL A 814 -15.24 -44.59 27.87
N ILE A 815 -14.87 -43.44 27.31
CA ILE A 815 -14.18 -42.38 28.05
C ILE A 815 -15.24 -41.62 28.85
N PRO A 816 -15.20 -41.61 30.19
CA PRO A 816 -16.27 -41.05 31.02
C PRO A 816 -16.32 -39.53 30.93
N ALA A 817 -17.49 -38.95 31.25
CA ALA A 817 -17.71 -37.51 31.22
C ALA A 817 -16.73 -36.70 32.10
N SER A 818 -16.30 -37.30 33.21
CA SER A 818 -15.24 -36.83 34.11
C SER A 818 -14.58 -38.02 34.81
N GLY A 819 -13.41 -37.80 35.44
CA GLY A 819 -12.68 -38.84 36.16
C GLY A 819 -11.74 -39.68 35.27
N ALA A 820 -11.11 -40.67 35.91
CA ALA A 820 -10.08 -41.50 35.33
C ALA A 820 -10.65 -42.84 34.84
N VAL A 821 -10.14 -43.38 33.73
CA VAL A 821 -10.54 -44.69 33.19
C VAL A 821 -9.30 -45.52 32.84
N GLU A 822 -9.32 -46.81 33.16
CA GLU A 822 -8.26 -47.73 32.79
C GLU A 822 -8.25 -47.97 31.27
N LEU A 823 -7.07 -48.07 30.66
CA LEU A 823 -6.90 -48.41 29.25
C LEU A 823 -6.47 -49.87 29.08
N SER A 824 -6.87 -50.48 27.97
CA SER A 824 -6.42 -51.81 27.53
C SER A 824 -5.94 -51.76 26.07
N PRO A 825 -4.94 -52.58 25.67
CA PRO A 825 -4.22 -53.57 26.49
C PRO A 825 -3.32 -52.91 27.54
N GLN A 826 -3.03 -53.65 28.62
CA GLN A 826 -1.92 -53.31 29.51
C GLN A 826 -0.61 -53.71 28.83
N GLU A 827 0.45 -52.92 29.03
CA GLU A 827 1.69 -53.09 28.28
C GLU A 827 2.86 -53.49 29.18
N ASP A 828 3.64 -54.46 28.68
CA ASP A 828 4.88 -54.92 29.29
C ASP A 828 6.05 -54.07 28.80
N ALA A 829 6.78 -53.43 29.72
CA ALA A 829 8.01 -52.69 29.44
C ALA A 829 7.89 -51.57 28.38
N VAL A 830 6.69 -50.98 28.21
CA VAL A 830 6.45 -49.83 27.34
C VAL A 830 6.38 -48.54 28.15
N TRP A 831 5.34 -48.36 28.97
CA TRP A 831 5.24 -47.27 29.95
C TRP A 831 5.63 -47.77 31.33
N ASN A 832 6.86 -47.52 31.80
CA ASN A 832 7.29 -47.98 33.13
C ASN A 832 6.42 -47.37 34.26
N GLY A 833 6.32 -48.06 35.40
CA GLY A 833 5.60 -47.53 36.57
C GLY A 833 6.08 -46.13 36.96
N GLY A 834 5.14 -45.18 37.07
CA GLY A 834 5.41 -43.75 37.28
C GLY A 834 5.54 -42.93 35.99
N ALA A 835 5.44 -43.54 34.81
CA ALA A 835 5.41 -42.82 33.54
C ALA A 835 4.10 -42.05 33.35
N TRP A 836 4.19 -40.93 32.64
CA TRP A 836 3.05 -40.09 32.29
C TRP A 836 3.27 -39.44 30.93
N ALA A 837 2.18 -39.11 30.27
CA ALA A 837 2.19 -38.38 29.02
C ALA A 837 0.85 -37.67 28.81
N TYR A 838 0.87 -36.47 28.26
CA TYR A 838 -0.35 -35.88 27.70
C TYR A 838 -0.59 -36.47 26.32
N VAL A 839 -1.84 -36.84 26.05
CA VAL A 839 -2.21 -37.59 24.86
C VAL A 839 -3.57 -37.15 24.33
N THR A 840 -3.84 -37.49 23.08
CA THR A 840 -5.18 -37.54 22.50
C THR A 840 -5.57 -38.99 22.24
N LEU A 841 -6.74 -39.39 22.74
CA LEU A 841 -7.37 -40.69 22.52
C LEU A 841 -8.80 -40.48 21.99
N ALA A 842 -9.11 -41.01 20.81
CA ALA A 842 -10.42 -40.81 20.15
C ALA A 842 -10.86 -39.33 20.04
N GLY A 843 -9.92 -38.41 19.83
CA GLY A 843 -10.19 -36.96 19.78
C GLY A 843 -10.33 -36.29 21.16
N VAL A 844 -10.25 -37.04 22.26
CA VAL A 844 -10.29 -36.49 23.63
C VAL A 844 -8.87 -36.30 24.14
N GLN A 845 -8.55 -35.07 24.54
CA GLN A 845 -7.27 -34.74 25.16
C GLN A 845 -7.27 -35.11 26.66
N GLY A 846 -6.18 -35.69 27.13
CA GLY A 846 -6.01 -36.05 28.54
C GLY A 846 -4.57 -36.39 28.90
N ILE A 847 -4.40 -36.93 30.10
CA ILE A 847 -3.13 -37.42 30.61
C ILE A 847 -3.24 -38.90 30.89
N ILE A 848 -2.23 -39.67 30.49
CA ILE A 848 -2.03 -41.04 30.96
C ILE A 848 -1.11 -41.06 32.17
N ASN A 849 -1.40 -41.97 33.10
CA ASN A 849 -0.53 -42.31 34.22
C ASN A 849 -0.36 -43.83 34.26
N ALA A 850 0.89 -44.29 34.33
CA ALA A 850 1.25 -45.70 34.41
C ALA A 850 1.57 -46.10 35.86
N THR A 851 0.95 -47.16 36.36
CA THR A 851 1.21 -47.74 37.69
C THR A 851 1.69 -49.17 37.55
N ASN A 852 2.77 -49.56 38.24
CA ASN A 852 3.25 -50.95 38.19
C ASN A 852 2.24 -51.88 38.86
N VAL A 853 1.87 -52.98 38.19
CA VAL A 853 0.91 -53.99 38.68
C VAL A 853 1.51 -55.40 38.80
N GLY A 854 2.81 -55.57 38.54
CA GLY A 854 3.55 -56.83 38.66
C GLY A 854 4.61 -56.98 37.56
N GLY A 855 5.85 -57.34 37.93
CA GLY A 855 6.96 -57.48 36.98
C GLY A 855 7.23 -56.19 36.19
N ASN A 856 7.31 -56.30 34.85
CA ASN A 856 7.47 -55.17 33.93
C ASN A 856 6.13 -54.66 33.37
N THR A 857 4.99 -55.20 33.80
CA THR A 857 3.65 -54.83 33.33
C THR A 857 3.17 -53.58 34.06
N SER A 858 2.73 -52.57 33.31
CA SER A 858 2.16 -51.35 33.89
C SER A 858 0.71 -51.16 33.48
N LYS A 859 -0.11 -50.80 34.48
CA LYS A 859 -1.49 -50.38 34.32
C LYS A 859 -1.56 -48.94 33.85
N ILE A 860 -2.19 -48.67 32.71
CA ILE A 860 -2.35 -47.32 32.16
C ILE A 860 -3.75 -46.80 32.49
N THR A 861 -3.81 -45.61 33.06
CA THR A 861 -5.06 -44.90 33.36
C THR A 861 -5.08 -43.57 32.60
N PHE A 862 -6.16 -43.30 31.87
CA PHE A 862 -6.41 -42.03 31.17
C PHE A 862 -7.37 -41.15 31.95
N THR A 863 -7.00 -39.88 32.12
CA THR A 863 -7.86 -38.84 32.71
C THR A 863 -7.95 -37.69 31.72
N ARG A 864 -9.17 -37.33 31.27
CA ARG A 864 -9.38 -36.19 30.37
C ARG A 864 -8.97 -34.87 31.01
N SER A 865 -8.49 -33.93 30.20
CA SER A 865 -8.00 -32.62 30.69
C SER A 865 -9.13 -31.68 31.13
N SER A 866 -10.32 -31.81 30.54
CA SER A 866 -11.50 -31.00 30.86
C SER A 866 -12.76 -31.86 30.91
N PRO A 867 -13.73 -31.61 31.81
CA PRO A 867 -15.03 -32.29 31.79
C PRO A 867 -15.78 -32.09 30.46
N GLY A 868 -16.61 -33.06 30.08
CA GLY A 868 -17.39 -32.99 28.84
C GLY A 868 -18.27 -34.22 28.66
N GLU A 869 -18.88 -34.40 27.50
CA GLU A 869 -19.71 -35.59 27.21
C GLU A 869 -18.87 -36.88 27.22
N ALA A 870 -19.53 -38.00 27.56
CA ALA A 870 -18.90 -39.32 27.48
C ALA A 870 -18.64 -39.69 26.01
N VAL A 871 -17.49 -40.29 25.71
CA VAL A 871 -17.08 -40.63 24.33
C VAL A 871 -16.98 -42.15 24.18
N SER A 872 -17.73 -42.70 23.22
CA SER A 872 -17.74 -44.13 22.92
C SER A 872 -16.49 -44.54 22.12
N VAL A 873 -15.74 -45.51 22.64
CA VAL A 873 -14.51 -46.07 22.06
C VAL A 873 -14.54 -47.61 22.27
N PRO A 874 -15.39 -48.33 21.52
CA PRO A 874 -15.68 -49.76 21.78
C PRO A 874 -14.57 -50.71 21.35
N SER A 875 -13.56 -50.22 20.63
CA SER A 875 -12.38 -50.98 20.19
C SER A 875 -11.13 -50.10 20.29
N ALA A 876 -9.95 -50.72 20.32
CA ALA A 876 -8.70 -50.01 20.50
C ALA A 876 -8.42 -49.04 19.34
N VAL A 877 -8.18 -47.77 19.66
CA VAL A 877 -7.85 -46.71 18.69
C VAL A 877 -6.47 -46.12 18.98
N PRO A 878 -5.75 -45.60 17.96
CA PRO A 878 -4.43 -45.03 18.16
C PRO A 878 -4.44 -43.88 19.18
N MET A 879 -3.54 -43.95 20.15
CA MET A 879 -3.25 -42.86 21.08
C MET A 879 -2.07 -42.05 20.58
N THR A 880 -2.21 -40.73 20.52
CA THR A 880 -1.15 -39.82 20.08
C THR A 880 -0.62 -39.05 21.28
N VAL A 881 0.68 -39.10 21.54
CA VAL A 881 1.32 -38.26 22.56
C VAL A 881 1.39 -36.82 22.05
N LEU A 882 0.99 -35.87 22.89
CA LEU A 882 1.07 -34.44 22.56
C LEU A 882 2.54 -33.99 22.54
N SER A 883 2.87 -33.06 21.65
CA SER A 883 4.20 -32.45 21.48
C SER A 883 4.58 -31.46 22.58
N TRP A 884 4.09 -31.70 23.80
CA TRP A 884 4.23 -30.83 24.96
C TRP A 884 5.49 -31.17 25.75
N VAL A 885 6.29 -30.14 26.02
CA VAL A 885 7.55 -30.25 26.78
C VAL A 885 7.33 -30.83 28.17
N ARG A 886 8.18 -31.78 28.56
CA ARG A 886 8.07 -32.53 29.83
C ARG A 886 8.93 -32.00 30.96
N GLN A 887 10.05 -31.34 30.64
CA GLN A 887 10.93 -30.73 31.63
C GLN A 887 11.09 -29.25 31.35
N ASN A 888 11.06 -28.43 32.40
CA ASN A 888 11.42 -27.02 32.25
C ASN A 888 12.88 -26.92 31.82
N SER A 889 13.15 -26.09 30.82
CA SER A 889 14.47 -25.51 30.59
C SER A 889 14.41 -24.01 30.91
N TRP A 890 15.56 -23.36 30.92
CA TRP A 890 15.65 -21.90 31.03
C TRP A 890 15.04 -21.17 29.81
N SER A 891 14.91 -21.85 28.65
CA SER A 891 14.39 -21.30 27.41
C SER A 891 12.96 -21.75 27.07
N THR A 892 12.40 -22.72 27.79
CA THR A 892 11.09 -23.31 27.47
C THR A 892 10.41 -23.85 28.72
N LYS A 893 9.14 -23.50 28.91
CA LYS A 893 8.33 -23.94 30.04
C LYS A 893 7.76 -25.34 29.84
N TYR A 894 7.51 -26.04 30.94
CA TYR A 894 6.67 -27.23 31.00
C TYR A 894 5.32 -26.99 30.31
N LEU A 895 4.86 -27.96 29.51
CA LEU A 895 3.66 -27.89 28.66
C LEU A 895 3.72 -26.90 27.49
N THR A 896 4.89 -26.36 27.14
CA THR A 896 5.03 -25.66 25.86
C THR A 896 4.81 -26.65 24.73
N ASP A 897 3.88 -26.36 23.83
CA ASP A 897 3.66 -27.16 22.63
C ASP A 897 4.68 -26.82 21.55
N HIS A 898 5.23 -27.84 20.89
CA HIS A 898 6.20 -27.68 19.81
C HIS A 898 6.07 -28.82 18.78
N PRO A 899 5.03 -28.82 17.92
CA PRO A 899 4.73 -29.93 17.01
C PRO A 899 5.79 -30.15 15.92
N THR A 900 6.68 -29.18 15.69
CA THR A 900 7.74 -29.23 14.68
C THR A 900 9.07 -29.78 15.23
N PHE A 901 9.11 -30.30 16.47
CA PHE A 901 10.31 -30.85 17.13
C PHE A 901 11.10 -31.87 16.28
N LYS A 902 10.44 -32.54 15.33
CA LYS A 902 11.09 -33.50 14.43
C LYS A 902 12.06 -32.86 13.44
N ASN A 903 12.00 -31.53 13.26
CA ASN A 903 12.87 -30.73 12.42
C ASN A 903 14.01 -30.05 13.21
N ASP A 904 14.04 -30.21 14.54
CA ASP A 904 15.06 -29.66 15.43
C ASP A 904 16.41 -30.38 15.31
N ILE A 905 17.40 -29.86 16.02
CA ILE A 905 18.58 -30.65 16.39
C ILE A 905 18.16 -31.60 17.52
N VAL A 906 18.03 -32.89 17.23
CA VAL A 906 17.51 -33.86 18.20
C VAL A 906 18.63 -34.58 18.95
N ILE A 907 18.68 -34.45 20.28
CA ILE A 907 19.65 -35.13 21.14
C ILE A 907 19.00 -36.35 21.75
N ILE A 908 19.60 -37.53 21.53
CA ILE A 908 19.04 -38.83 21.89
C ILE A 908 19.99 -39.58 22.81
N GLN A 909 19.45 -40.07 23.93
CA GLN A 909 20.12 -41.02 24.82
C GLN A 909 19.10 -41.96 25.46
N CYS A 910 19.02 -43.19 24.96
CA CYS A 910 17.91 -44.09 25.26
C CYS A 910 18.39 -45.53 25.47
N MET A 911 18.67 -45.95 26.72
CA MET A 911 18.94 -47.38 26.92
C MET A 911 18.72 -47.99 28.33
N ARG A 912 19.17 -47.35 29.41
CA ARG A 912 19.35 -48.01 30.73
C ARG A 912 18.15 -48.73 31.33
N ASN A 913 16.92 -48.35 30.97
CA ASN A 913 15.69 -48.88 31.57
C ASN A 913 14.93 -49.89 30.68
N ASN A 914 15.61 -50.49 29.70
CA ASN A 914 15.01 -51.39 28.71
C ASN A 914 14.96 -52.87 29.12
N ALA A 915 14.03 -53.61 28.51
CA ALA A 915 13.97 -55.07 28.63
C ALA A 915 15.20 -55.79 28.06
N SER A 916 15.88 -55.19 27.08
CA SER A 916 17.17 -55.66 26.57
C SER A 916 17.95 -54.53 25.90
N TRP A 917 19.27 -54.70 25.79
CA TRP A 917 20.16 -53.74 25.13
C TRP A 917 19.91 -53.63 23.62
N GLY A 918 19.54 -54.74 22.97
CA GLY A 918 19.18 -54.77 21.56
C GLY A 918 17.92 -53.97 21.25
N LYS A 919 16.94 -53.95 22.17
CA LYS A 919 15.72 -53.13 22.02
C LYS A 919 16.05 -51.63 21.95
N GLY A 920 17.04 -51.17 22.72
CA GLY A 920 17.52 -49.79 22.66
C GLY A 920 18.00 -49.37 21.26
N ILE A 921 18.76 -50.23 20.57
CA ILE A 921 19.23 -49.94 19.19
C ILE A 921 18.03 -49.84 18.23
N SER A 922 17.08 -50.77 18.31
CA SER A 922 15.90 -50.78 17.44
C SER A 922 15.02 -49.53 17.63
N ASP A 923 14.85 -49.08 18.86
CA ASP A 923 14.04 -47.90 19.18
C ASP A 923 14.72 -46.60 18.74
N VAL A 924 16.03 -46.45 18.97
CA VAL A 924 16.79 -45.31 18.45
C VAL A 924 16.75 -45.30 16.92
N THR A 925 16.81 -46.47 16.27
CA THR A 925 16.65 -46.58 14.81
C THR A 925 15.27 -46.10 14.36
N ALA A 926 14.20 -46.48 15.07
CA ALA A 926 12.86 -46.01 14.75
C ALA A 926 12.70 -44.48 14.93
N ILE A 927 13.29 -43.91 15.99
CA ILE A 927 13.32 -42.46 16.21
C ILE A 927 14.06 -41.76 15.07
N VAL A 928 15.26 -42.22 14.73
CA VAL A 928 16.08 -41.62 13.67
C VAL A 928 15.38 -41.70 12.31
N ASN A 929 14.76 -42.83 11.98
CA ASN A 929 13.99 -43.00 10.74
C ASN A 929 12.72 -42.12 10.70
N SER A 930 12.30 -41.57 11.84
CA SER A 930 11.11 -40.72 11.97
C SER A 930 11.44 -39.22 12.06
N LEU A 931 12.72 -38.83 11.97
CA LEU A 931 13.16 -37.44 11.95
C LEU A 931 12.78 -36.76 10.63
N GLY A 932 12.49 -35.46 10.68
CA GLY A 932 12.32 -34.62 9.48
C GLY A 932 13.63 -34.03 8.95
N THR A 933 14.76 -34.34 9.60
CA THR A 933 16.08 -33.73 9.37
C THR A 933 17.20 -34.74 9.68
N GLY A 934 18.39 -34.53 9.08
CA GLY A 934 19.61 -35.27 9.43
C GLY A 934 20.34 -34.75 10.67
N LYS A 935 19.80 -33.73 11.34
CA LYS A 935 20.41 -33.06 12.51
C LYS A 935 20.02 -33.78 13.81
N PHE A 936 20.80 -34.76 14.21
CA PHE A 936 20.62 -35.43 15.50
C PHE A 936 21.95 -35.84 16.12
N VAL A 937 21.98 -35.98 17.44
CA VAL A 937 23.15 -36.40 18.20
C VAL A 937 22.81 -37.65 19.00
N ILE A 938 23.59 -38.72 18.84
CA ILE A 938 23.53 -39.92 19.66
C ILE A 938 24.58 -39.80 20.76
N LEU A 939 24.14 -39.77 22.02
CA LEU A 939 25.06 -39.75 23.17
C LEU A 939 25.42 -41.17 23.61
N PRO A 940 26.69 -41.43 23.99
CA PRO A 940 27.07 -42.69 24.60
C PRO A 940 26.39 -42.93 25.95
N GLU A 941 26.25 -44.20 26.31
CA GLU A 941 25.85 -44.62 27.65
C GLU A 941 27.03 -44.59 28.62
N PHE A 942 26.78 -44.20 29.87
CA PHE A 942 27.81 -44.08 30.92
C PHE A 942 27.74 -45.29 31.86
N PRO A 943 28.87 -45.87 32.32
CA PRO A 943 28.87 -46.98 33.27
C PRO A 943 28.41 -46.57 34.68
N TYR A 944 27.72 -47.46 35.38
CA TYR A 944 27.50 -47.34 36.83
C TYR A 944 28.83 -47.44 37.59
N SER A 945 28.86 -46.93 38.82
CA SER A 945 30.03 -47.04 39.71
C SER A 945 30.48 -48.48 40.00
N TYR A 946 29.62 -49.50 39.80
CA TYR A 946 29.95 -50.92 39.96
C TYR A 946 30.23 -51.66 38.64
N GLU A 947 30.09 -51.01 37.48
CA GLU A 947 30.41 -51.60 36.17
C GLU A 947 31.87 -51.31 35.81
N THR A 948 32.77 -51.80 36.66
CA THR A 948 34.21 -51.59 36.51
C THR A 948 34.81 -52.48 35.42
N THR A 949 35.99 -52.12 34.91
CA THR A 949 36.73 -52.87 33.90
C THR A 949 36.79 -54.36 34.24
N GLY A 950 36.38 -55.21 33.29
CA GLY A 950 36.35 -56.67 33.45
C GLY A 950 35.00 -57.24 33.93
N THR A 951 34.05 -56.40 34.36
CA THR A 951 32.68 -56.85 34.67
C THR A 951 31.84 -57.07 33.42
N ALA A 952 30.85 -57.97 33.50
CA ALA A 952 29.89 -58.18 32.41
C ALA A 952 29.12 -56.90 32.04
N GLY A 953 28.80 -56.06 33.03
CA GLY A 953 28.16 -54.76 32.81
C GLY A 953 29.04 -53.80 32.00
N ALA A 954 30.33 -53.68 32.35
CA ALA A 954 31.28 -52.85 31.59
C ALA A 954 31.43 -53.28 30.12
N THR A 955 31.51 -54.60 29.88
CA THR A 955 31.52 -55.16 28.52
C THR A 955 30.25 -54.82 27.75
N THR A 956 29.10 -54.87 28.43
CA THR A 956 27.81 -54.57 27.79
C THR A 956 27.69 -53.09 27.40
N VAL A 957 28.06 -52.16 28.29
CA VAL A 957 28.14 -50.71 28.00
C VAL A 957 29.06 -50.44 26.81
N THR A 958 30.25 -51.04 26.82
CA THR A 958 31.26 -50.85 25.76
C THR A 958 30.75 -51.36 24.41
N ASN A 959 30.17 -52.56 24.36
CA ASN A 959 29.63 -53.14 23.14
C ASN A 959 28.46 -52.32 22.57
N TYR A 960 27.59 -51.79 23.44
CA TYR A 960 26.47 -50.96 23.02
C TYR A 960 26.92 -49.63 22.43
N ASN A 961 27.84 -48.93 23.08
CA ASN A 961 28.41 -47.68 22.56
C ASN A 961 29.11 -47.92 21.21
N ALA A 962 29.82 -49.05 21.05
CA ALA A 962 30.40 -49.45 19.78
C ALA A 962 29.33 -49.68 18.69
N GLN A 963 28.19 -50.29 19.03
CA GLN A 963 27.06 -50.47 18.10
C GLN A 963 26.40 -49.15 17.72
N LEU A 964 26.18 -48.23 18.67
CA LEU A 964 25.67 -46.88 18.41
C LEU A 964 26.60 -46.13 17.44
N LYS A 965 27.91 -46.18 17.70
CA LYS A 965 28.93 -45.55 16.85
C LYS A 965 28.97 -46.17 15.46
N ALA A 966 28.86 -47.50 15.35
CA ALA A 966 28.82 -48.18 14.05
C ALA A 966 27.55 -47.87 13.25
N ALA A 967 26.41 -47.74 13.92
CA ALA A 967 25.14 -47.41 13.28
C ALA A 967 25.06 -45.94 12.82
N TRP A 968 25.61 -45.01 13.59
CA TRP A 968 25.56 -43.57 13.30
C TRP A 968 26.92 -42.87 13.48
N PRO A 969 27.95 -43.23 12.70
CA PRO A 969 29.32 -42.73 12.92
C PRO A 969 29.45 -41.21 12.78
N ASN A 970 28.59 -40.57 11.97
CA ASN A 970 28.61 -39.12 11.76
C ASN A 970 27.80 -38.34 12.80
N ASN A 971 26.92 -39.00 13.57
CA ASN A 971 26.00 -38.39 14.52
C ASN A 971 26.25 -38.86 15.97
N TYR A 972 27.11 -39.86 16.18
CA TYR A 972 27.65 -40.25 17.48
C TYR A 972 28.54 -39.13 18.04
N CYS A 973 28.31 -38.75 19.30
CA CYS A 973 28.95 -37.57 19.92
C CYS A 973 30.44 -37.80 20.20
N GLU A 974 31.27 -37.61 19.18
CA GLU A 974 32.72 -37.77 19.19
C GLU A 974 33.42 -36.61 18.45
N ILE A 975 34.48 -36.09 19.04
CA ILE A 975 35.32 -35.04 18.48
C ILE A 975 36.77 -35.50 18.55
N GLY A 976 37.44 -35.63 17.40
CA GLY A 976 38.87 -35.97 17.36
C GLY A 976 39.22 -37.32 17.99
N GLY A 977 38.33 -38.33 17.86
CA GLY A 977 38.53 -39.66 18.45
C GLY A 977 38.22 -39.78 19.94
N VAL A 978 37.76 -38.71 20.58
CA VAL A 978 37.30 -38.70 21.98
C VAL A 978 35.77 -38.57 21.97
N ASP A 979 35.06 -39.56 22.50
CA ASP A 979 33.61 -39.49 22.67
C ASP A 979 33.20 -38.79 23.96
N LEU A 980 31.91 -38.47 24.12
CA LEU A 980 31.40 -37.78 25.30
C LEU A 980 31.76 -38.49 26.62
N LEU A 981 31.71 -39.82 26.67
CA LEU A 981 32.06 -40.61 27.86
C LEU A 981 33.55 -40.47 28.18
N GLN A 982 34.41 -40.60 27.18
CA GLN A 982 35.85 -40.44 27.36
C GLN A 982 36.21 -39.00 27.72
N ASN A 983 35.54 -38.01 27.13
CA ASN A 983 35.68 -36.61 27.52
C ASN A 983 35.32 -36.41 28.99
N PHE A 984 34.22 -37.00 29.46
CA PHE A 984 33.81 -36.91 30.87
C PHE A 984 34.85 -37.51 31.83
N LYS A 985 35.44 -38.65 31.45
CA LYS A 985 36.56 -39.27 32.18
C LYS A 985 37.83 -38.40 32.18
N ASN A 986 38.13 -37.73 31.06
CA ASN A 986 39.29 -36.84 30.95
C ASN A 986 39.19 -35.61 31.87
N HIS A 987 38.00 -35.24 32.35
CA HIS A 987 37.77 -34.11 33.26
C HIS A 987 37.85 -34.50 34.76
N HIS A 988 38.38 -35.69 35.09
CA HIS A 988 38.64 -36.08 36.47
C HIS A 988 39.61 -35.10 37.15
N ASN A 989 39.50 -34.94 38.47
CA ASN A 989 40.48 -34.18 39.23
C ASN A 989 41.70 -35.08 39.56
N PRO A 990 42.90 -34.83 38.98
CA PRO A 990 44.07 -35.66 39.26
C PRO A 990 44.58 -35.52 40.71
N GLY A 991 44.18 -34.45 41.41
CA GLY A 991 44.48 -34.24 42.83
C GLY A 991 43.52 -34.96 43.78
N TYR A 992 42.47 -35.62 43.28
CA TYR A 992 41.51 -36.35 44.10
C TYR A 992 41.66 -37.87 43.90
N ALA A 993 42.12 -38.56 44.94
CA ALA A 993 42.48 -39.99 44.86
C ALA A 993 41.32 -40.90 44.41
N GLN A 994 40.08 -40.56 44.77
CA GLN A 994 38.90 -41.34 44.35
C GLN A 994 38.68 -41.22 42.83
N ASP A 995 38.82 -40.03 42.26
CA ASP A 995 38.68 -39.81 40.82
C ASP A 995 39.74 -40.61 40.04
N VAL A 996 40.99 -40.62 40.50
CA VAL A 996 42.06 -41.43 39.90
C VAL A 996 41.74 -42.93 39.97
N THR A 997 41.18 -43.40 41.08
CA THR A 997 40.73 -44.78 41.26
C THR A 997 39.58 -45.13 40.30
N ASP A 998 38.61 -44.24 40.15
CA ASP A 998 37.47 -44.41 39.26
C ASP A 998 37.91 -44.52 37.79
N ILE A 999 38.87 -43.69 37.37
CA ILE A 999 39.47 -43.78 36.03
C ILE A 999 40.22 -45.09 35.84
N GLY A 1000 41.00 -45.54 36.82
CA GLY A 1000 41.66 -46.85 36.80
C GLY A 1000 40.68 -48.02 36.69
N ASN A 1001 39.51 -47.89 37.29
CA ASN A 1001 38.40 -48.85 37.21
C ASN A 1001 37.57 -48.72 35.93
N GLY A 1002 37.90 -47.80 35.01
CA GLY A 1002 37.20 -47.61 33.74
C GLY A 1002 35.82 -46.97 33.86
N ILE A 1003 35.49 -46.35 35.00
CA ILE A 1003 34.20 -45.69 35.26
C ILE A 1003 34.35 -44.16 35.25
N THR A 1004 33.24 -43.45 35.40
CA THR A 1004 33.22 -41.98 35.41
C THR A 1004 33.62 -41.42 36.79
N PRO A 1005 34.21 -40.20 36.87
CA PRO A 1005 34.75 -39.67 38.12
C PRO A 1005 33.68 -39.40 39.17
N SER A 1006 33.90 -39.77 40.43
CA SER A 1006 32.98 -39.51 41.54
C SER A 1006 32.76 -38.03 41.77
N SER A 1007 33.77 -37.17 41.61
CA SER A 1007 33.61 -35.72 41.81
C SER A 1007 32.62 -35.08 40.82
N LEU A 1008 32.41 -35.69 39.66
CA LEU A 1008 31.51 -35.21 38.61
C LEU A 1008 30.11 -35.84 38.64
N ARG A 1009 29.81 -36.76 39.58
CA ARG A 1009 28.50 -37.42 39.70
C ARG A 1009 27.84 -37.18 41.05
N TYR A 1010 26.54 -36.94 41.08
CA TYR A 1010 25.82 -36.79 42.37
C TYR A 1010 25.36 -38.14 42.96
N ASP A 1011 25.30 -39.19 42.14
CA ASP A 1011 25.01 -40.57 42.55
C ASP A 1011 25.91 -41.56 41.79
N ASN A 1012 25.54 -42.84 41.78
CA ASN A 1012 26.33 -43.90 41.14
C ASN A 1012 26.38 -43.83 39.60
N LEU A 1013 25.69 -42.89 38.95
CA LEU A 1013 25.62 -42.80 37.49
C LEU A 1013 25.57 -41.35 36.96
N HIS A 1014 24.74 -40.50 37.56
CA HIS A 1014 24.29 -39.26 36.95
C HIS A 1014 25.24 -38.09 37.21
N PRO A 1015 25.48 -37.23 36.20
CA PRO A 1015 26.34 -36.05 36.34
C PRO A 1015 25.80 -35.05 37.36
N SER A 1016 26.67 -34.46 38.16
CA SER A 1016 26.30 -33.43 39.14
C SER A 1016 25.83 -32.15 38.48
N ARG A 1017 24.70 -31.60 38.96
CA ARG A 1017 24.16 -30.31 38.51
C ARG A 1017 25.07 -29.13 38.87
N TYR A 1018 25.65 -29.17 40.06
CA TYR A 1018 26.55 -28.14 40.58
C TYR A 1018 27.97 -28.72 40.75
N ARG A 1019 28.96 -27.83 40.78
CA ARG A 1019 30.35 -28.20 41.08
C ARG A 1019 30.42 -28.77 42.50
N GLN A 1020 30.84 -30.02 42.64
CA GLN A 1020 30.95 -30.68 43.93
C GLN A 1020 32.31 -30.39 44.59
N ALA A 1021 32.43 -30.73 45.88
CA ALA A 1021 33.71 -30.72 46.57
C ALA A 1021 34.73 -31.59 45.81
N ASN A 1022 35.97 -31.11 45.69
CA ASN A 1022 37.05 -31.73 44.93
C ASN A 1022 36.81 -31.85 43.41
N ALA A 1023 35.72 -31.31 42.86
CA ALA A 1023 35.51 -31.26 41.42
C ALA A 1023 36.15 -29.99 40.82
N LEU A 1024 36.66 -30.09 39.60
CA LEU A 1024 37.15 -28.93 38.82
C LEU A 1024 36.00 -28.24 38.06
N TRP A 1025 34.94 -28.99 37.71
CA TRP A 1025 33.75 -28.53 36.98
C TRP A 1025 32.48 -29.19 37.56
N SER A 1026 31.28 -28.78 37.15
CA SER A 1026 30.07 -29.59 37.36
C SER A 1026 29.94 -30.66 36.27
N GLY A 1027 29.32 -31.79 36.60
CA GLY A 1027 29.14 -32.86 35.63
C GLY A 1027 28.26 -32.48 34.43
N VAL A 1028 27.18 -31.73 34.66
CA VAL A 1028 26.30 -31.28 33.56
C VAL A 1028 26.99 -30.29 32.62
N GLN A 1029 27.87 -29.42 33.14
CA GLN A 1029 28.62 -28.46 32.34
C GLN A 1029 29.58 -29.16 31.38
N VAL A 1030 30.39 -30.10 31.88
CA VAL A 1030 31.34 -30.87 31.06
C VAL A 1030 30.66 -31.54 29.87
N ASN A 1031 29.47 -32.10 30.11
CA ASN A 1031 28.70 -32.77 29.07
C ASN A 1031 28.03 -31.79 28.10
N ALA A 1032 27.40 -30.73 28.61
CA ALA A 1032 26.73 -29.73 27.80
C ALA A 1032 27.70 -29.02 26.85
N ASP A 1033 28.87 -28.61 27.34
CA ASP A 1033 29.90 -27.93 26.56
C ASP A 1033 30.46 -28.83 25.44
N PHE A 1034 30.61 -30.13 25.71
CA PHE A 1034 31.09 -31.08 24.70
C PHE A 1034 30.04 -31.32 23.62
N VAL A 1035 28.77 -31.51 23.99
CA VAL A 1035 27.66 -31.68 23.04
C VAL A 1035 27.45 -30.42 22.20
N ALA A 1036 27.52 -29.24 22.80
CA ALA A 1036 27.44 -27.97 22.07
C ALA A 1036 28.61 -27.81 21.08
N ARG A 1037 29.85 -28.15 21.48
CA ARG A 1037 31.00 -28.16 20.56
C ARG A 1037 30.81 -29.14 19.41
N PHE A 1038 30.26 -30.32 19.67
CA PHE A 1038 29.95 -31.29 18.62
C PHE A 1038 28.95 -30.69 17.62
N ILE A 1039 27.84 -30.14 18.09
CA ILE A 1039 26.81 -29.51 17.25
C ILE A 1039 27.39 -28.37 16.41
N LYS A 1040 28.20 -27.48 17.02
CA LYS A 1040 28.90 -26.40 16.31
C LYS A 1040 29.85 -26.93 15.24
N SER A 1041 30.59 -28.01 15.53
CA SER A 1041 31.49 -28.63 14.54
C SER A 1041 30.78 -29.18 13.30
N LYS A 1042 29.47 -29.44 13.40
CA LYS A 1042 28.63 -29.87 12.28
C LYS A 1042 28.00 -28.70 11.50
N GLY A 1043 28.15 -27.46 11.97
CA GLY A 1043 27.51 -26.29 11.38
C GLY A 1043 25.99 -26.29 11.48
N TRP A 1044 25.42 -26.97 12.49
CA TRP A 1044 23.97 -27.05 12.66
C TRP A 1044 23.38 -25.86 13.42
N ALA A 1045 24.21 -25.13 14.16
CA ALA A 1045 23.89 -23.99 15.01
C ALA A 1045 24.96 -22.91 14.89
#